data_AF-A0A0W0V802-F1
#
_entry.id   AF-A0A0W0V802-F1
#
_cell.length_a   1.000
_cell.length_b   1.000
_cell.length_c   1.000
_cell.angle_alpha   90.00
_cell.angle_beta   90.00
_cell.angle_gamma   90.00
#
_symmetry.space_group_name_H-M   'P 1'
#
loop_
_entity.id
_entity.type
_entity.pdbx_description
1 polymer ?
#
loop_
_entity_poly.entity_id
_entity_poly.type
_entity_poly.pdbx_seq_one_letter_code
_entity_poly.pdbx_strand_id
1 'polypeptide(L)'
;MITSFIGSLDLLFFAESDLETIPNDDSADQSLIIGRNALRLLMMGWHSNWQDMVSCRLLKAIFFERDHQLVQGMRKAFQEGFSHLYHQLSSKTNYSEEELEQAHLFISNCLNLLPFSDLTPYESFNIPQWTNGQWQCVEYRVVPIELTATSGFEKLFIEDTDRVFAYGLEPINSEYAQSHLIFMGTTYPAGQGFISQVDSDLRAFNTVGNSLYQSGRKRISKWLDKQNQVHVCGLSLGASLSLLLALDKGHKLTRVDALNPAGLYDFAIKGHIDHWDKLPQKPTVIVQKQGKDPVSAFGVWKEDWSILHVQPPAEKQGPNPLVDHALNYAGLSGTHFDSLDPVADNREHQKRNFWLYRLGRAIVYLSFIFPFRYGILPLFRYVNSHKTHLLLTAIVLTLLITIPGFLPLISLGIMGLSSGFISALLFSIPLAFLLDRCLWGVSDALNGTVNLYLLDRLQWLKQPSVFITGLLLGIAAIAGMGAVVIFFGPAVFPSVILLSLMLPLAISALQKIIKNIHILRGVEKNQPAACHNPALPRNEMQDLYCNKQEETFSLSEIVSYYKAMRVLVKKKSFLPNEDQPREQFNGKSKREILLSLTETNGNSPVQVRASKAKIAEMKTCIKLLQKFGFIASQQSMQIETKELINELSQEYENYRLGKRQASFP
;
A
#
# COMPACT_ATOMS: atom_id res chain seq x y z
N MET A 1 26.91 -20.59 -1.81
CA MET A 1 27.48 -19.29 -1.39
C MET A 1 28.13 -18.66 -2.60
N ILE A 2 27.93 -17.37 -2.80
CA ILE A 2 28.56 -16.63 -3.91
C ILE A 2 30.01 -16.32 -3.53
N THR A 3 30.95 -16.62 -4.43
CA THR A 3 32.37 -16.27 -4.30
C THR A 3 32.59 -14.81 -4.70
N SER A 4 33.66 -14.18 -4.21
CA SER A 4 33.97 -12.81 -4.62
C SER A 4 34.24 -12.70 -6.12
N PHE A 5 33.76 -11.64 -6.76
CA PHE A 5 33.98 -11.38 -8.18
C PHE A 5 34.01 -9.88 -8.49
N ILE A 6 34.48 -9.53 -9.69
CA ILE A 6 34.46 -8.16 -10.21
C ILE A 6 33.43 -8.12 -11.35
N GLY A 7 32.47 -7.21 -11.26
CA GLY A 7 31.46 -7.03 -12.30
C GLY A 7 32.08 -6.56 -13.60
N SER A 8 31.79 -7.27 -14.70
CA SER A 8 32.24 -6.93 -16.06
C SER A 8 31.15 -6.27 -16.90
N LEU A 9 29.88 -6.35 -16.48
CA LEU A 9 28.78 -5.71 -17.19
C LEU A 9 28.71 -4.22 -16.82
N ASP A 10 28.50 -3.39 -17.84
CA ASP A 10 28.12 -1.98 -17.68
C ASP A 10 26.64 -1.84 -18.08
N LEU A 11 25.75 -2.03 -17.11
CA LEU A 11 24.30 -1.99 -17.28
C LEU A 11 23.80 -0.59 -16.97
N LEU A 12 23.50 0.16 -18.02
CA LEU A 12 22.93 1.50 -17.88
C LEU A 12 21.41 1.42 -17.80
N PHE A 13 20.79 2.13 -16.85
CA PHE A 13 19.32 2.13 -16.77
C PHE A 13 18.70 3.00 -17.87
N PHE A 14 19.41 4.01 -18.36
CA PHE A 14 19.03 4.82 -19.52
C PHE A 14 20.19 4.94 -20.50
N ALA A 15 19.90 5.29 -21.75
CA ALA A 15 20.90 5.42 -22.80
C ALA A 15 21.95 6.52 -22.52
N GLU A 16 21.54 7.60 -21.85
CA GLU A 16 22.41 8.71 -21.46
C GLU A 16 22.52 8.77 -19.93
N SER A 17 23.75 8.88 -19.43
CA SER A 17 24.03 9.05 -18.01
C SER A 17 23.78 10.45 -17.50
N ASP A 18 23.90 11.47 -18.35
CA ASP A 18 23.79 12.86 -17.91
C ASP A 18 22.36 13.23 -17.50
N LEU A 19 22.25 14.15 -16.53
CA LEU A 19 20.95 14.63 -16.07
C LEU A 19 20.31 15.51 -17.16
N GLU A 20 19.05 15.22 -17.47
CA GLU A 20 18.24 16.02 -18.39
C GLU A 20 17.92 17.40 -17.77
N THR A 21 17.89 18.45 -18.58
CA THR A 21 17.47 19.78 -18.12
C THR A 21 15.98 19.79 -17.80
N ILE A 22 15.64 20.27 -16.59
CA ILE A 22 14.24 20.38 -16.15
C ILE A 22 13.63 21.66 -16.74
N PRO A 23 12.53 21.57 -17.52
CA PRO A 23 11.87 22.75 -18.06
C PRO A 23 11.16 23.54 -16.94
N ASN A 24 10.99 24.84 -17.17
CA ASN A 24 10.36 25.75 -16.19
C ASN A 24 8.84 25.61 -16.10
N ASP A 25 8.20 24.78 -16.93
CA ASP A 25 6.76 24.55 -16.92
C ASP A 25 6.37 23.32 -16.09
N ASP A 26 5.23 23.39 -15.39
CA ASP A 26 4.69 22.27 -14.61
C ASP A 26 3.93 21.28 -15.54
N SER A 27 4.62 20.76 -16.56
CA SER A 27 4.07 19.81 -17.54
C SER A 27 4.21 18.35 -17.08
N ALA A 28 3.46 17.43 -17.70
CA ALA A 28 3.64 15.99 -17.49
C ALA A 28 5.04 15.51 -17.92
N ASP A 29 5.62 16.19 -18.93
CA ASP A 29 6.99 15.93 -19.40
C ASP A 29 8.02 16.30 -18.34
N GLN A 30 7.83 17.40 -17.60
CA GLN A 30 8.67 17.76 -16.46
C GLN A 30 8.70 16.66 -15.40
N SER A 31 7.55 16.07 -15.09
CA SER A 31 7.44 14.98 -14.10
C SER A 31 8.19 13.72 -14.53
N LEU A 32 8.15 13.39 -15.83
CA LEU A 32 8.93 12.29 -16.40
C LEU A 32 10.44 12.56 -16.33
N ILE A 33 10.87 13.77 -16.70
CA ILE A 33 12.29 14.18 -16.64
C ILE A 33 12.84 14.09 -15.21
N ILE A 34 12.09 14.61 -14.22
CA ILE A 34 12.45 14.49 -12.80
C ILE A 34 12.57 13.02 -12.40
N GLY A 35 11.62 12.18 -12.82
CA GLY A 35 11.64 10.73 -12.61
C GLY A 35 12.90 10.08 -13.18
N ARG A 36 13.23 10.35 -14.45
CA ARG A 36 14.44 9.81 -15.11
C ARG A 36 15.72 10.27 -14.41
N ASN A 37 15.83 11.55 -14.08
CA ASN A 37 17.00 12.07 -13.37
C ASN A 37 17.18 11.45 -11.98
N ALA A 38 16.10 11.23 -11.24
CA ALA A 38 16.15 10.50 -9.96
C ALA A 38 16.65 9.07 -10.16
N LEU A 39 16.18 8.38 -11.19
CA LEU A 39 16.61 7.02 -11.49
C LEU A 39 18.05 6.95 -12.04
N ARG A 40 18.52 7.94 -12.79
CA ARG A 40 19.94 8.07 -13.18
C ARG A 40 20.82 8.16 -11.94
N LEU A 41 20.50 9.07 -11.02
CA LEU A 41 21.23 9.20 -9.77
C LEU A 41 21.23 7.89 -8.99
N LEU A 42 20.08 7.24 -8.84
CA LEU A 42 19.93 6.04 -8.02
C LEU A 42 20.55 4.77 -8.64
N MET A 43 20.61 4.66 -9.97
CA MET A 43 20.96 3.41 -10.67
C MET A 43 22.19 3.48 -11.57
N MET A 44 22.72 4.67 -11.86
CA MET A 44 23.87 4.87 -12.77
C MET A 44 25.06 5.53 -12.06
N GLY A 45 25.00 5.60 -10.72
CA GLY A 45 26.03 6.14 -9.86
C GLY A 45 25.84 7.63 -9.55
N TRP A 46 26.76 8.17 -8.73
CA TRP A 46 26.69 9.56 -8.30
C TRP A 46 26.93 10.56 -9.43
N HIS A 47 26.15 11.66 -9.41
CA HIS A 47 26.31 12.82 -10.29
C HIS A 47 26.63 14.06 -9.45
N SER A 48 27.71 14.76 -9.78
CA SER A 48 28.16 15.95 -9.04
C SER A 48 27.19 17.14 -9.17
N ASN A 49 26.39 17.18 -10.23
CA ASN A 49 25.40 18.21 -10.52
C ASN A 49 23.97 17.85 -10.10
N TRP A 50 23.79 16.92 -9.14
CA TRP A 50 22.47 16.50 -8.64
C TRP A 50 21.60 17.67 -8.13
N GLN A 51 22.21 18.78 -7.72
CA GLN A 51 21.51 19.97 -7.23
C GLN A 51 20.61 20.59 -8.31
N ASP A 52 20.93 20.38 -9.58
CA ASP A 52 20.15 20.86 -10.72
C ASP A 52 18.73 20.24 -10.74
N MET A 53 18.51 19.15 -10.02
CA MET A 53 17.22 18.50 -9.88
C MET A 53 16.33 19.09 -8.78
N VAL A 54 16.90 19.88 -7.87
CA VAL A 54 16.19 20.36 -6.68
C VAL A 54 15.27 21.53 -7.05
N SER A 55 13.97 21.32 -6.91
CA SER A 55 12.94 22.35 -7.13
C SER A 55 12.03 22.50 -5.92
N CYS A 56 11.35 23.64 -5.79
CA CYS A 56 10.34 23.85 -4.76
C CYS A 56 9.21 22.80 -4.83
N ARG A 57 8.83 22.40 -6.04
CA ARG A 57 7.85 21.34 -6.28
C ARG A 57 8.34 20.01 -5.70
N LEU A 58 9.58 19.62 -5.98
CA LEU A 58 10.18 18.39 -5.45
C LEU A 58 10.32 18.42 -3.93
N LEU A 59 10.77 19.54 -3.34
CA LEU A 59 10.84 19.70 -1.89
C LEU A 59 9.46 19.60 -1.25
N LYS A 60 8.43 20.21 -1.86
CA LYS A 60 7.03 20.06 -1.42
C LYS A 60 6.60 18.59 -1.47
N ALA A 61 6.92 17.90 -2.57
CA ALA A 61 6.59 16.50 -2.81
C ALA A 61 7.21 15.53 -1.79
N ILE A 62 8.41 15.84 -1.31
CA ILE A 62 9.18 15.02 -0.37
C ILE A 62 8.76 15.29 1.09
N PHE A 63 8.58 16.56 1.46
CA PHE A 63 8.44 16.94 2.87
C PHE A 63 7.01 17.22 3.32
N PHE A 64 6.11 17.60 2.42
CA PHE A 64 4.80 18.15 2.81
C PHE A 64 3.61 17.40 2.24
N GLU A 65 3.58 17.18 0.93
CA GLU A 65 2.40 16.66 0.24
C GLU A 65 2.80 15.83 -0.96
N ARG A 66 2.27 14.62 -1.05
CA ARG A 66 2.53 13.70 -2.15
C ARG A 66 2.04 14.25 -3.50
N ASP A 67 2.92 14.29 -4.49
CA ASP A 67 2.60 14.71 -5.86
C ASP A 67 2.35 13.47 -6.75
N HIS A 68 1.09 13.26 -7.14
CA HIS A 68 0.69 12.12 -7.96
C HIS A 68 1.27 12.15 -9.39
N GLN A 69 1.56 13.33 -9.95
CA GLN A 69 2.14 13.45 -11.29
C GLN A 69 3.61 13.07 -11.28
N LEU A 70 4.38 13.50 -10.28
CA LEU A 70 5.80 13.10 -10.13
C LEU A 70 5.93 11.57 -10.01
N VAL A 71 5.09 10.98 -9.17
CA VAL A 71 5.05 9.53 -8.94
C VAL A 71 4.61 8.77 -10.20
N GLN A 72 3.66 9.30 -10.98
CA GLN A 72 3.28 8.76 -12.29
C GLN A 72 4.44 8.84 -13.31
N GLY A 73 5.14 9.98 -13.36
CA GLY A 73 6.33 10.18 -14.19
C GLY A 73 7.44 9.20 -13.84
N MET A 74 7.66 8.94 -12.54
CA MET A 74 8.62 7.94 -12.07
C MET A 74 8.25 6.52 -12.53
N ARG A 75 6.97 6.11 -12.51
CA ARG A 75 6.53 4.80 -13.06
C ARG A 75 6.84 4.66 -14.54
N LYS A 76 6.61 5.72 -15.32
CA LYS A 76 6.93 5.75 -16.75
C LYS A 76 8.45 5.66 -16.98
N ALA A 77 9.24 6.40 -16.20
CA ALA A 77 10.71 6.33 -16.25
C ALA A 77 11.25 4.93 -15.92
N PHE A 78 10.67 4.25 -14.92
CA PHE A 78 11.00 2.84 -14.64
C PHE A 78 10.73 1.94 -15.83
N GLN A 79 9.56 2.07 -16.48
CA GLN A 79 9.23 1.25 -17.64
C GLN A 79 10.20 1.48 -18.80
N GLU A 80 10.58 2.72 -19.08
CA GLU A 80 11.59 3.06 -20.09
C GLU A 80 12.94 2.43 -19.77
N GLY A 81 13.40 2.52 -18.52
CA GLY A 81 14.67 1.95 -18.13
C GLY A 81 14.70 0.42 -18.12
N PHE A 82 13.62 -0.25 -17.72
CA PHE A 82 13.49 -1.70 -17.87
C PHE A 82 13.52 -2.13 -19.35
N SER A 83 12.92 -1.33 -20.23
CA SER A 83 12.93 -1.61 -21.68
C SER A 83 14.34 -1.48 -22.24
N HIS A 84 15.06 -0.43 -21.84
CA HIS A 84 16.46 -0.22 -22.22
C HIS A 84 17.38 -1.32 -21.69
N LEU A 85 17.19 -1.75 -20.43
CA LEU A 85 17.94 -2.83 -19.82
C LEU A 85 17.69 -4.17 -20.53
N TYR A 86 16.43 -4.47 -20.91
CA TYR A 86 16.12 -5.65 -21.71
C TYR A 86 16.87 -5.65 -23.06
N HIS A 87 16.95 -4.52 -23.75
CA HIS A 87 17.69 -4.43 -25.01
C HIS A 87 19.19 -4.68 -24.83
N GLN A 88 19.82 -4.14 -23.78
CA GLN A 88 21.21 -4.46 -23.46
C GLN A 88 21.40 -5.95 -23.19
N LEU A 89 20.53 -6.53 -22.35
CA LEU A 89 20.66 -7.93 -21.92
C LEU A 89 20.33 -8.94 -23.04
N SER A 90 19.37 -8.63 -23.91
CA SER A 90 19.02 -9.52 -25.03
C SER A 90 20.03 -9.45 -26.19
N SER A 91 20.87 -8.41 -26.26
CA SER A 91 21.87 -8.26 -27.32
C SER A 91 23.05 -9.23 -27.18
N LYS A 92 23.30 -9.75 -25.97
CA LYS A 92 24.39 -10.70 -25.69
C LYS A 92 23.84 -12.12 -25.58
N THR A 93 24.53 -13.08 -26.20
CA THR A 93 24.07 -14.47 -26.29
C THR A 93 24.67 -15.39 -25.21
N ASN A 94 25.90 -15.11 -24.77
CA ASN A 94 26.60 -15.91 -23.78
C ASN A 94 26.94 -15.06 -22.57
N TYR A 95 26.56 -15.53 -21.38
CA TYR A 95 26.88 -14.91 -20.11
C TYR A 95 27.71 -15.86 -19.25
N SER A 96 28.71 -15.34 -18.53
CA SER A 96 29.30 -16.08 -17.43
C SER A 96 28.34 -16.15 -16.24
N GLU A 97 28.63 -17.03 -15.27
CA GLU A 97 27.83 -17.11 -14.04
C GLU A 97 27.87 -15.79 -13.26
N GLU A 98 29.05 -15.15 -13.18
CA GLU A 98 29.24 -13.86 -12.51
C GLU A 98 28.47 -12.73 -13.21
N GLU A 99 28.42 -12.74 -14.55
CA GLU A 99 27.67 -11.75 -15.32
C GLU A 99 26.16 -11.91 -15.13
N LEU A 100 25.65 -13.15 -15.13
CA LEU A 100 24.24 -13.40 -14.81
C LEU A 100 23.90 -12.97 -13.39
N GLU A 101 24.79 -13.26 -12.43
CA GLU A 101 24.60 -12.85 -11.04
C GLU A 101 24.62 -11.33 -10.89
N GLN A 102 25.55 -10.63 -11.54
CA GLN A 102 25.59 -9.16 -11.58
C GLN A 102 24.28 -8.59 -12.15
N ALA A 103 23.78 -9.14 -13.26
CA ALA A 103 22.53 -8.71 -13.87
C ALA A 103 21.32 -8.96 -12.95
N HIS A 104 21.27 -10.12 -12.27
CA HIS A 104 20.23 -10.41 -11.29
C HIS A 104 20.25 -9.42 -10.11
N LEU A 105 21.43 -9.15 -9.54
CA LEU A 105 21.57 -8.19 -8.44
C LEU A 105 21.14 -6.79 -8.87
N PHE A 106 21.54 -6.35 -10.07
CA PHE A 106 21.16 -5.05 -10.61
C PHE A 106 19.64 -4.91 -10.81
N ILE A 107 19.00 -5.88 -11.47
CA ILE A 107 17.54 -5.88 -11.67
C ILE A 107 16.81 -5.91 -10.33
N SER A 108 17.27 -6.72 -9.37
CA SER A 108 16.69 -6.79 -8.02
C SER A 108 16.77 -5.45 -7.31
N ASN A 109 17.90 -4.76 -7.42
CA ASN A 109 18.08 -3.43 -6.86
C ASN A 109 17.18 -2.38 -7.57
N CYS A 110 16.97 -2.49 -8.88
CA CYS A 110 15.98 -1.68 -9.58
C CYS A 110 14.56 -1.93 -9.04
N LEU A 111 14.18 -3.20 -8.84
CA LEU A 111 12.89 -3.57 -8.26
C LEU A 111 12.73 -3.07 -6.82
N ASN A 112 13.80 -3.01 -6.03
CA ASN A 112 13.76 -2.50 -4.65
C ASN A 112 13.36 -1.02 -4.58
N LEU A 113 13.68 -0.24 -5.62
CA LEU A 113 13.35 1.18 -5.73
C LEU A 113 11.98 1.43 -6.38
N LEU A 114 11.42 0.44 -7.08
CA LEU A 114 10.14 0.56 -7.79
C LEU A 114 8.97 0.97 -6.88
N PRO A 115 8.80 0.47 -5.64
CA PRO A 115 7.72 0.88 -4.74
C PRO A 115 7.66 2.38 -4.43
N PHE A 116 8.76 3.12 -4.52
CA PHE A 116 8.78 4.58 -4.28
C PHE A 116 8.01 5.38 -5.36
N SER A 117 7.65 4.73 -6.47
CA SER A 117 6.77 5.27 -7.51
C SER A 117 5.28 4.91 -7.31
N ASP A 118 4.93 4.42 -6.12
CA ASP A 118 3.58 4.01 -5.71
C ASP A 118 2.83 3.21 -6.76
N LEU A 119 3.23 1.94 -6.89
CA LEU A 119 2.66 1.05 -7.89
C LEU A 119 1.14 0.93 -7.75
N THR A 120 0.46 1.02 -8.89
CA THR A 120 -0.98 0.92 -8.98
C THR A 120 -1.39 -0.46 -9.50
N PRO A 121 -2.44 -1.09 -8.94
CA PRO A 121 -2.95 -2.39 -9.42
C PRO A 121 -3.61 -2.33 -10.81
N TYR A 122 -3.64 -1.14 -11.43
CA TYR A 122 -4.30 -0.90 -12.71
C TYR A 122 -3.33 -0.74 -13.87
N GLU A 123 -2.03 -0.75 -13.59
CA GLU A 123 -0.95 -0.71 -14.58
C GLU A 123 -0.17 -2.04 -14.57
N SER A 124 0.52 -2.31 -15.68
CA SER A 124 1.53 -3.37 -15.79
C SER A 124 2.94 -2.82 -16.01
N PHE A 125 3.91 -3.67 -15.70
CA PHE A 125 5.33 -3.41 -15.96
C PHE A 125 5.94 -4.55 -16.75
N ASN A 126 6.67 -4.22 -17.81
CA ASN A 126 7.53 -5.18 -18.50
C ASN A 126 8.93 -5.12 -17.87
N ILE A 127 9.38 -6.25 -17.30
CA ILE A 127 10.63 -6.36 -16.55
C ILE A 127 11.49 -7.46 -17.21
N PRO A 128 12.79 -7.23 -17.46
CA PRO A 128 13.69 -8.26 -17.94
C PRO A 128 13.82 -9.39 -16.90
N GLN A 129 13.67 -10.64 -17.34
CA GLN A 129 13.91 -11.81 -16.51
C GLN A 129 14.59 -12.91 -17.31
N TRP A 130 15.60 -13.54 -16.72
CA TRP A 130 16.24 -14.72 -17.30
C TRP A 130 15.34 -15.94 -17.12
N THR A 131 14.79 -16.45 -18.21
CA THR A 131 13.88 -17.61 -18.20
C THR A 131 14.20 -18.53 -19.37
N ASN A 132 14.17 -19.84 -19.14
CA ASN A 132 14.48 -20.85 -20.17
C ASN A 132 15.80 -20.59 -20.93
N GLY A 133 16.83 -20.12 -20.23
CA GLY A 133 18.17 -19.89 -20.79
C GLY A 133 18.29 -18.65 -21.67
N GLN A 134 17.35 -17.69 -21.60
CA GLN A 134 17.40 -16.43 -22.33
C GLN A 134 16.74 -15.30 -21.55
N TRP A 135 17.13 -14.05 -21.84
CA TRP A 135 16.43 -12.88 -21.34
C TRP A 135 15.09 -12.71 -22.05
N GLN A 136 14.01 -12.59 -21.27
CA GLN A 136 12.67 -12.29 -21.77
C GLN A 136 12.14 -11.04 -21.10
N CYS A 137 11.36 -10.26 -21.83
CA CYS A 137 10.63 -9.12 -21.28
C CYS A 137 9.27 -9.60 -20.77
N VAL A 138 9.18 -9.86 -19.47
CA VAL A 138 8.00 -10.43 -18.84
C VAL A 138 7.09 -9.31 -18.37
N GLU A 139 5.81 -9.39 -18.74
CA GLU A 139 4.80 -8.43 -18.32
C GLU A 139 4.19 -8.86 -16.98
N TYR A 140 4.22 -7.97 -15.99
CA TYR A 140 3.70 -8.21 -14.65
C TYR A 140 2.52 -7.31 -14.32
N ARG A 141 1.49 -7.87 -13.68
CA ARG A 141 0.47 -7.09 -12.97
C ARG A 141 0.89 -6.84 -11.53
N VAL A 142 0.50 -5.70 -11.00
CA VAL A 142 0.76 -5.30 -9.61
C VAL A 142 -0.36 -5.75 -8.69
N VAL A 143 -0.01 -6.39 -7.57
CA VAL A 143 -0.92 -6.78 -6.48
C VAL A 143 -0.45 -6.16 -5.17
N PRO A 144 -1.05 -5.05 -4.71
CA PRO A 144 -0.71 -4.45 -3.43
C PRO A 144 -1.13 -5.35 -2.26
N ILE A 145 -0.23 -5.52 -1.29
CA ILE A 145 -0.42 -6.34 -0.09
C ILE A 145 -0.21 -5.44 1.13
N GLU A 146 -1.30 -5.06 1.80
CA GLU A 146 -1.23 -4.20 2.97
C GLU A 146 -0.50 -4.88 4.14
N LEU A 147 0.54 -4.25 4.69
CA LEU A 147 1.32 -4.73 5.82
C LEU A 147 0.79 -4.21 7.15
N THR A 148 0.15 -3.04 7.16
CA THR A 148 -0.44 -2.44 8.36
C THR A 148 -1.67 -3.18 8.86
N ALA A 149 -2.01 -2.97 10.14
CA ALA A 149 -3.16 -3.63 10.75
C ALA A 149 -4.46 -3.16 10.09
N THR A 150 -5.30 -4.11 9.71
CA THR A 150 -6.59 -3.88 9.06
C THR A 150 -7.77 -3.97 10.02
N SER A 151 -7.52 -4.44 11.24
CA SER A 151 -8.51 -4.65 12.30
C SER A 151 -7.80 -4.64 13.65
N GLY A 152 -8.57 -4.62 14.74
CA GLY A 152 -8.03 -4.62 16.10
C GLY A 152 -7.54 -3.24 16.55
N PHE A 153 -6.88 -3.19 17.71
CA PHE A 153 -6.55 -1.93 18.39
C PHE A 153 -5.60 -1.05 17.57
N GLU A 154 -4.56 -1.63 16.96
CA GLU A 154 -3.59 -0.87 16.16
C GLU A 154 -4.25 -0.13 14.99
N LYS A 155 -5.31 -0.70 14.37
CA LYS A 155 -6.02 -0.06 13.27
C LYS A 155 -6.70 1.26 13.66
N LEU A 156 -7.02 1.46 14.94
CA LEU A 156 -7.61 2.71 15.44
C LEU A 156 -6.65 3.91 15.31
N PHE A 157 -5.34 3.65 15.20
CA PHE A 157 -4.29 4.66 15.10
C PHE A 157 -3.66 4.73 13.71
N ILE A 158 -4.19 3.99 12.73
CA ILE A 158 -3.68 3.92 11.37
C ILE A 158 -4.66 4.64 10.44
N GLU A 159 -4.26 5.82 9.99
CA GLU A 159 -4.93 6.57 8.93
C GLU A 159 -4.53 6.05 7.55
N ASP A 160 -5.10 6.62 6.49
CA ASP A 160 -4.79 6.17 5.14
C ASP A 160 -3.32 6.42 4.77
N THR A 161 -2.76 7.55 5.18
CA THR A 161 -1.35 7.92 4.97
C THR A 161 -0.35 7.06 5.76
N ASP A 162 -0.80 6.31 6.77
CA ASP A 162 0.04 5.42 7.57
C ASP A 162 0.17 4.02 6.98
N ARG A 163 -0.65 3.70 5.98
CA ARG A 163 -0.72 2.34 5.43
C ARG A 163 0.57 2.00 4.70
N VAL A 164 1.11 0.83 4.96
CA VAL A 164 2.34 0.34 4.33
C VAL A 164 1.98 -0.86 3.47
N PHE A 165 2.60 -0.99 2.29
CA PHE A 165 2.33 -2.06 1.34
C PHE A 165 3.62 -2.76 0.94
N ALA A 166 3.52 -4.09 0.76
CA ALA A 166 4.39 -4.83 -0.13
C ALA A 166 3.68 -4.96 -1.49
N TYR A 167 4.42 -5.25 -2.55
CA TYR A 167 3.89 -5.39 -3.89
C TYR A 167 4.24 -6.75 -4.46
N GLY A 168 3.22 -7.56 -4.74
CA GLY A 168 3.36 -8.76 -5.55
C GLY A 168 3.31 -8.41 -7.02
N LEU A 169 4.29 -8.84 -7.80
CA LEU A 169 4.30 -8.77 -9.26
C LEU A 169 4.02 -10.16 -9.80
N GLU A 170 2.89 -10.31 -10.49
CA GLU A 170 2.46 -11.60 -11.05
C GLU A 170 2.55 -11.58 -12.58
N PRO A 171 3.22 -12.56 -13.20
CA PRO A 171 3.41 -12.57 -14.64
C PRO A 171 2.07 -12.80 -15.38
N ILE A 172 1.86 -12.07 -16.48
CA ILE A 172 0.64 -12.13 -17.31
C ILE A 172 0.88 -12.97 -18.56
N ASN A 173 2.05 -12.81 -19.18
CA ASN A 173 2.40 -13.35 -20.50
C ASN A 173 3.38 -14.53 -20.47
N SER A 174 3.78 -15.02 -19.29
CA SER A 174 4.71 -16.15 -19.14
C SER A 174 4.34 -17.03 -17.95
N GLU A 175 4.21 -18.33 -18.17
CA GLU A 175 3.94 -19.32 -17.11
C GLU A 175 5.21 -19.77 -16.38
N TYR A 176 6.37 -19.60 -17.01
CA TYR A 176 7.68 -20.00 -16.49
C TYR A 176 8.38 -18.88 -15.72
N ALA A 177 7.91 -17.64 -15.89
CA ALA A 177 8.43 -16.50 -15.17
C ALA A 177 8.17 -16.61 -13.66
N GLN A 178 9.15 -16.18 -12.86
CA GLN A 178 8.97 -16.12 -11.41
C GLN A 178 8.20 -14.86 -11.05
N SER A 179 7.30 -14.97 -10.06
CA SER A 179 6.66 -13.83 -9.44
C SER A 179 7.67 -13.08 -8.55
N HIS A 180 7.52 -11.77 -8.42
CA HIS A 180 8.33 -10.97 -7.50
C HIS A 180 7.51 -10.50 -6.31
N LEU A 181 8.08 -10.55 -5.10
CA LEU A 181 7.51 -9.88 -3.94
C LEU A 181 8.47 -8.79 -3.49
N ILE A 182 8.01 -7.55 -3.58
CA ILE A 182 8.83 -6.39 -3.28
C ILE A 182 8.35 -5.76 -1.98
N PHE A 183 9.24 -5.70 -0.99
CA PHE A 183 8.99 -4.95 0.24
C PHE A 183 9.52 -3.52 0.10
N MET A 184 8.67 -2.55 0.36
CA MET A 184 9.03 -1.14 0.32
C MET A 184 9.95 -0.77 1.50
N GLY A 185 11.06 -0.10 1.19
CA GLY A 185 11.93 0.53 2.19
C GLY A 185 11.28 1.74 2.87
N THR A 186 11.91 2.26 3.91
CA THR A 186 11.41 3.46 4.61
C THR A 186 11.38 4.64 3.66
N THR A 187 10.19 5.23 3.47
CA THR A 187 9.98 6.29 2.50
C THR A 187 10.35 7.68 3.07
N TYR A 188 10.10 8.73 2.29
CA TYR A 188 10.29 10.13 2.70
C TYR A 188 9.08 10.66 3.51
N PRO A 189 9.18 11.80 4.21
CA PRO A 189 8.13 12.26 5.13
C PRO A 189 6.71 12.37 4.55
N ALA A 190 6.56 12.83 3.31
CA ALA A 190 5.27 12.89 2.61
C ALA A 190 4.87 11.57 1.93
N GLY A 191 5.75 10.56 1.96
CA GLY A 191 5.54 9.25 1.35
C GLY A 191 4.57 8.39 2.14
N GLN A 192 3.95 7.44 1.44
CA GLN A 192 2.94 6.54 1.99
C GLN A 192 3.52 5.64 3.07
N GLY A 193 2.96 5.71 4.28
CA GLY A 193 3.32 4.82 5.39
C GLY A 193 4.56 5.23 6.18
N PHE A 194 5.13 6.42 5.93
CA PHE A 194 6.37 6.89 6.56
C PHE A 194 6.40 6.69 8.09
N ILE A 195 5.38 7.19 8.79
CA ILE A 195 5.32 7.10 10.25
C ILE A 195 5.27 5.65 10.75
N SER A 196 4.49 4.79 10.08
CA SER A 196 4.42 3.36 10.41
C SER A 196 5.75 2.64 10.16
N GLN A 197 6.49 3.04 9.13
CA GLN A 197 7.80 2.47 8.80
C GLN A 197 8.85 2.90 9.85
N VAL A 198 8.92 4.19 10.19
CA VAL A 198 9.80 4.70 11.24
C VAL A 198 9.53 4.03 12.60
N ASP A 199 8.26 3.85 12.98
CA ASP A 199 7.92 3.10 14.18
C ASP A 199 8.42 1.65 14.12
N SER A 200 8.30 1.01 12.96
CA SER A 200 8.74 -0.37 12.77
C SER A 200 10.26 -0.55 12.67
N ASP A 201 10.99 0.47 12.23
CA ASP A 201 12.47 0.50 12.25
C ASP A 201 12.98 0.60 13.68
N LEU A 202 12.39 1.50 14.45
CA LEU A 202 12.85 1.82 15.79
C LEU A 202 12.24 0.92 16.86
N ARG A 203 11.32 0.01 16.53
CA ARG A 203 10.63 -0.83 17.52
C ARG A 203 11.63 -1.61 18.39
N ALA A 204 11.48 -1.44 19.69
CA ALA A 204 12.40 -2.01 20.67
C ALA A 204 12.39 -3.55 20.67
N PHE A 205 13.56 -4.12 21.02
CA PHE A 205 13.75 -5.54 21.33
C PHE A 205 13.29 -6.54 20.24
N ASN A 206 13.27 -6.12 18.99
CA ASN A 206 12.84 -6.95 17.86
C ASN A 206 13.70 -6.69 16.63
N THR A 207 13.72 -7.62 15.67
CA THR A 207 14.27 -7.33 14.34
C THR A 207 13.51 -6.17 13.70
N VAL A 208 14.24 -5.27 13.04
CA VAL A 208 13.65 -4.19 12.22
C VAL A 208 12.56 -4.76 11.31
N GLY A 209 11.40 -4.11 11.27
CA GLY A 209 10.27 -4.55 10.44
C GLY A 209 9.39 -5.65 11.02
N ASN A 210 9.77 -6.31 12.13
CA ASN A 210 9.03 -7.46 12.66
C ASN A 210 7.54 -7.17 12.92
N SER A 211 7.20 -5.98 13.44
CA SER A 211 5.79 -5.61 13.67
C SER A 211 4.98 -5.48 12.40
N LEU A 212 5.54 -4.84 11.36
CA LEU A 212 4.88 -4.73 10.05
C LEU A 212 4.74 -6.11 9.40
N TYR A 213 5.80 -6.93 9.48
CA TYR A 213 5.77 -8.30 8.97
C TYR A 213 4.65 -9.11 9.62
N GLN A 214 4.57 -9.13 10.95
CA GLN A 214 3.54 -9.89 11.68
C GLN A 214 2.12 -9.44 11.31
N SER A 215 1.90 -8.14 11.18
CA SER A 215 0.61 -7.59 10.82
C SER A 215 0.19 -7.95 9.39
N GLY A 216 1.14 -7.96 8.45
CA GLY A 216 0.96 -8.37 7.05
C GLY A 216 0.99 -9.88 6.79
N ARG A 217 1.54 -10.67 7.72
CA ARG A 217 1.97 -12.07 7.52
C ARG A 217 0.92 -12.96 6.85
N LYS A 218 -0.34 -12.88 7.30
CA LYS A 218 -1.44 -13.70 6.75
C LYS A 218 -1.75 -13.32 5.30
N ARG A 219 -1.71 -12.04 4.96
CA ARG A 219 -1.98 -11.55 3.60
C ARG A 219 -0.84 -11.89 2.64
N ILE A 220 0.40 -11.77 3.10
CA ILE A 220 1.58 -12.26 2.37
C ILE A 220 1.47 -13.76 2.12
N SER A 221 1.15 -14.55 3.17
CA SER A 221 1.00 -16.00 3.03
C SER A 221 -0.09 -16.37 2.01
N LYS A 222 -1.27 -15.70 2.08
CA LYS A 222 -2.35 -15.90 1.11
C LYS A 222 -1.92 -15.59 -0.32
N TRP A 223 -1.09 -14.57 -0.52
CA TRP A 223 -0.55 -14.24 -1.84
C TRP A 223 0.46 -15.29 -2.32
N LEU A 224 1.40 -15.70 -1.46
CA LEU A 224 2.40 -16.75 -1.75
C LEU A 224 1.74 -18.08 -2.11
N ASP A 225 0.64 -18.45 -1.47
CA ASP A 225 -0.14 -19.68 -1.74
C ASP A 225 -0.76 -19.74 -3.14
N LYS A 226 -0.67 -18.65 -3.91
CA LYS A 226 -1.13 -18.56 -5.30
C LYS A 226 0.02 -18.60 -6.31
N GLN A 227 1.26 -18.45 -5.86
CA GLN A 227 2.44 -18.37 -6.72
C GLN A 227 3.13 -19.72 -6.82
N ASN A 228 3.89 -19.91 -7.92
CA ASN A 228 4.65 -21.13 -8.15
C ASN A 228 6.09 -20.98 -7.62
N GLN A 229 6.78 -19.94 -8.08
CA GLN A 229 8.13 -19.56 -7.68
C GLN A 229 8.15 -18.07 -7.38
N VAL A 230 8.83 -17.69 -6.28
CA VAL A 230 8.83 -16.30 -5.81
C VAL A 230 10.25 -15.86 -5.49
N HIS A 231 10.67 -14.80 -6.18
CA HIS A 231 11.85 -14.03 -5.83
C HIS A 231 11.42 -12.83 -4.97
N VAL A 232 12.03 -12.67 -3.81
CA VAL A 232 11.73 -11.59 -2.86
C VAL A 232 12.86 -10.58 -2.86
N CYS A 233 12.54 -9.29 -2.89
CA CYS A 233 13.54 -8.25 -2.78
C CYS A 233 13.04 -7.05 -1.96
N GLY A 234 13.97 -6.30 -1.37
CA GLY A 234 13.67 -5.01 -0.76
C GLY A 234 14.94 -4.20 -0.48
N LEU A 235 14.76 -2.91 -0.21
CA LEU A 235 15.80 -1.98 0.24
C LEU A 235 15.55 -1.57 1.69
N SER A 236 16.61 -1.43 2.51
CA SER A 236 16.52 -0.88 3.87
C SER A 236 15.53 -1.67 4.75
N LEU A 237 14.52 -1.03 5.35
CA LEU A 237 13.40 -1.72 6.04
C LEU A 237 12.78 -2.84 5.19
N GLY A 238 12.61 -2.62 3.89
CA GLY A 238 12.06 -3.61 2.97
C GLY A 238 12.97 -4.84 2.83
N ALA A 239 14.28 -4.62 2.85
CA ALA A 239 15.27 -5.69 2.87
C ALA A 239 15.17 -6.49 4.18
N SER A 240 15.04 -5.83 5.34
CA SER A 240 14.81 -6.49 6.64
C SER A 240 13.52 -7.32 6.66
N LEU A 241 12.43 -6.83 6.07
CA LEU A 241 11.18 -7.58 5.90
C LEU A 241 11.35 -8.81 5.00
N SER A 242 12.17 -8.70 3.96
CA SER A 242 12.52 -9.81 3.06
C SER A 242 13.26 -10.91 3.82
N LEU A 243 14.21 -10.54 4.68
CA LEU A 243 14.93 -11.48 5.55
C LEU A 243 13.99 -12.17 6.57
N LEU A 244 13.06 -11.41 7.17
CA LEU A 244 12.04 -11.99 8.06
C LEU A 244 11.14 -13.00 7.35
N LEU A 245 10.76 -12.72 6.10
CA LEU A 245 10.01 -13.67 5.28
C LEU A 245 10.83 -14.92 4.95
N ALA A 246 12.13 -14.77 4.68
CA ALA A 246 13.03 -15.90 4.44
C ALA A 246 13.07 -16.85 5.65
N LEU A 247 13.14 -16.30 6.87
CA LEU A 247 13.12 -17.10 8.11
C LEU A 247 11.81 -17.86 8.31
N ASP A 248 10.66 -17.24 8.01
CA ASP A 248 9.34 -17.83 8.30
C ASP A 248 8.82 -18.74 7.18
N LYS A 249 9.01 -18.35 5.92
CA LYS A 249 8.42 -18.98 4.72
C LYS A 249 9.44 -19.32 3.64
N GLY A 250 10.73 -19.46 3.97
CA GLY A 250 11.78 -19.69 2.98
C GLY A 250 11.52 -20.86 2.02
N HIS A 251 10.82 -21.92 2.45
CA HIS A 251 10.43 -23.05 1.60
C HIS A 251 9.48 -22.70 0.43
N LYS A 252 8.89 -21.50 0.43
CA LYS A 252 8.05 -20.99 -0.68
C LYS A 252 8.79 -20.02 -1.60
N LEU A 253 10.05 -19.75 -1.30
CA LEU A 253 10.86 -18.75 -2.00
C LEU A 253 11.96 -19.46 -2.78
N THR A 254 12.31 -18.92 -3.94
CA THR A 254 13.49 -19.38 -4.69
C THR A 254 14.73 -18.59 -4.28
N ARG A 255 14.56 -17.27 -4.12
CA ARG A 255 15.65 -16.32 -3.88
C ARG A 255 15.17 -15.12 -3.07
N VAL A 256 16.07 -14.53 -2.28
CA VAL A 256 15.86 -13.32 -1.48
C VAL A 256 17.06 -12.38 -1.62
N ASP A 257 16.84 -11.22 -2.23
CA ASP A 257 17.86 -10.19 -2.45
C ASP A 257 17.57 -8.98 -1.57
N ALA A 258 18.34 -8.85 -0.49
CA ALA A 258 18.19 -7.83 0.53
C ALA A 258 19.25 -6.74 0.33
N LEU A 259 18.84 -5.56 -0.14
CA LEU A 259 19.71 -4.41 -0.36
C LEU A 259 19.77 -3.51 0.88
N ASN A 260 20.97 -3.30 1.41
CA ASN A 260 21.23 -2.49 2.60
C ASN A 260 20.29 -2.74 3.81
N PRO A 261 19.99 -4.00 4.19
CA PRO A 261 19.09 -4.29 5.31
C PRO A 261 19.71 -3.95 6.66
N ALA A 262 18.87 -3.67 7.66
CA ALA A 262 19.30 -3.91 9.04
C ALA A 262 19.24 -5.42 9.31
N GLY A 263 20.28 -5.97 9.90
CA GLY A 263 20.37 -7.38 10.26
C GLY A 263 19.37 -7.80 11.35
N LEU A 264 19.35 -9.10 11.62
CA LEU A 264 18.44 -9.69 12.61
C LEU A 264 18.76 -9.20 14.02
N TYR A 265 17.74 -9.15 14.87
CA TYR A 265 17.95 -8.97 16.30
C TYR A 265 18.44 -10.29 16.90
N ASP A 266 19.57 -10.21 17.62
CA ASP A 266 20.14 -11.36 18.32
C ASP A 266 19.32 -11.69 19.57
N PHE A 267 18.39 -12.63 19.41
CA PHE A 267 17.60 -13.14 20.52
C PHE A 267 18.36 -14.26 21.22
N ALA A 268 18.46 -14.17 22.55
CA ALA A 268 18.92 -15.30 23.38
C ALA A 268 18.03 -16.56 23.22
N ILE A 269 16.77 -16.39 22.80
CA ILE A 269 15.82 -17.47 22.52
C ILE A 269 15.25 -17.23 21.11
N LYS A 270 15.37 -18.20 20.21
CA LYS A 270 14.85 -18.08 18.83
C LYS A 270 13.40 -17.62 18.83
N GLY A 271 13.12 -16.55 18.09
CA GLY A 271 11.78 -15.97 17.99
C GLY A 271 10.78 -16.92 17.33
N HIS A 272 9.50 -16.72 17.59
CA HIS A 272 8.39 -17.55 17.09
C HIS A 272 8.21 -17.56 15.55
N ILE A 273 8.93 -16.69 14.83
CA ILE A 273 8.94 -16.65 13.36
C ILE A 273 10.22 -17.20 12.74
N ASP A 274 11.24 -17.50 13.55
CA ASP A 274 12.51 -18.03 13.06
C ASP A 274 12.41 -19.55 12.88
N HIS A 275 12.04 -19.95 11.67
CA HIS A 275 11.94 -21.35 11.27
C HIS A 275 13.11 -21.81 10.42
N TRP A 276 14.16 -20.99 10.28
CA TRP A 276 15.23 -21.18 9.29
C TRP A 276 15.86 -22.58 9.33
N ASP A 277 16.24 -23.05 10.52
CA ASP A 277 16.89 -24.35 10.68
C ASP A 277 15.94 -25.55 10.52
N LYS A 278 14.62 -25.28 10.48
CA LYS A 278 13.57 -26.28 10.28
C LYS A 278 13.06 -26.31 8.84
N LEU A 279 13.54 -25.43 7.97
CA LEU A 279 13.09 -25.37 6.58
C LEU A 279 13.59 -26.62 5.84
N PRO A 280 12.70 -27.34 5.14
CA PRO A 280 13.10 -28.52 4.35
C PRO A 280 13.99 -28.12 3.17
N GLN A 281 13.71 -26.96 2.58
CA GLN A 281 14.48 -26.35 1.51
C GLN A 281 14.64 -24.87 1.84
N LYS A 282 15.88 -24.40 1.83
CA LYS A 282 16.23 -23.00 2.08
C LYS A 282 16.35 -22.27 0.74
N PRO A 283 15.83 -21.03 0.64
CA PRO A 283 16.05 -20.19 -0.53
C PRO A 283 17.49 -19.69 -0.56
N THR A 284 17.93 -19.23 -1.73
CA THR A 284 19.17 -18.44 -1.80
C THR A 284 18.91 -17.08 -1.15
N VAL A 285 19.71 -16.69 -0.15
CA VAL A 285 19.60 -15.39 0.52
C VAL A 285 20.88 -14.61 0.31
N ILE A 286 20.76 -13.43 -0.28
CA ILE A 286 21.88 -12.55 -0.60
C ILE A 286 21.63 -11.20 0.06
N VAL A 287 22.59 -10.78 0.89
CA VAL A 287 22.60 -9.46 1.52
C VAL A 287 23.64 -8.62 0.82
N GLN A 288 23.22 -7.51 0.23
CA GLN A 288 24.12 -6.55 -0.40
C GLN A 288 24.35 -5.37 0.55
N LYS A 289 25.61 -5.13 0.91
CA LYS A 289 26.06 -3.93 1.64
C LYS A 289 26.73 -2.99 0.65
N GLN A 290 26.09 -1.88 0.30
CA GLN A 290 26.61 -0.94 -0.69
C GLN A 290 27.60 0.03 -0.04
N GLY A 291 28.78 0.17 -0.65
CA GLY A 291 29.78 1.18 -0.28
C GLY A 291 30.03 1.24 1.23
N LYS A 292 29.73 2.38 1.85
CA LYS A 292 29.86 2.63 3.29
C LYS A 292 28.52 2.68 4.02
N ASP A 293 27.48 2.00 3.53
CA ASP A 293 26.15 1.99 4.13
C ASP A 293 26.17 1.76 5.66
N PRO A 294 25.62 2.70 6.46
CA PRO A 294 25.65 2.57 7.91
C PRO A 294 24.58 1.60 8.45
N VAL A 295 23.54 1.28 7.68
CA VAL A 295 22.39 0.49 8.17
C VAL A 295 22.75 -1.00 8.25
N SER A 296 23.43 -1.52 7.24
CA SER A 296 23.92 -2.91 7.19
C SER A 296 25.01 -3.22 8.22
N ALA A 297 25.41 -2.24 8.99
CA ALA A 297 26.25 -2.43 10.16
C ALA A 297 25.41 -3.02 11.33
N PHE A 298 24.11 -2.81 11.39
CA PHE A 298 23.32 -3.26 12.54
C PHE A 298 22.82 -4.69 12.40
N GLY A 299 22.72 -5.40 13.52
CA GLY A 299 22.11 -6.73 13.60
C GLY A 299 23.06 -7.89 13.26
N VAL A 300 22.48 -9.08 13.09
CA VAL A 300 23.23 -10.32 12.83
C VAL A 300 22.68 -11.07 11.61
N TRP A 301 23.55 -11.85 10.97
CA TRP A 301 23.25 -12.69 9.81
C TRP A 301 23.19 -14.17 10.18
N LYS A 302 22.50 -14.97 9.37
CA LYS A 302 22.62 -16.43 9.43
C LYS A 302 23.89 -16.89 8.72
N GLU A 303 24.47 -17.98 9.20
CA GLU A 303 25.78 -18.49 8.75
C GLU A 303 25.79 -18.96 7.29
N ASP A 304 24.64 -19.35 6.76
CA ASP A 304 24.45 -19.86 5.40
C ASP A 304 23.91 -18.81 4.42
N TRP A 305 23.81 -17.54 4.82
CA TRP A 305 23.48 -16.43 3.94
C TRP A 305 24.74 -15.92 3.21
N SER A 306 24.58 -15.47 1.96
CA SER A 306 25.68 -14.84 1.23
C SER A 306 25.68 -13.35 1.51
N ILE A 307 26.74 -12.84 2.13
CA ILE A 307 26.89 -11.41 2.44
C ILE A 307 27.90 -10.83 1.46
N LEU A 308 27.47 -9.90 0.63
CA LEU A 308 28.29 -9.24 -0.37
C LEU A 308 28.54 -7.78 0.03
N HIS A 309 29.80 -7.40 0.15
CA HIS A 309 30.19 -6.00 0.18
C HIS A 309 30.37 -5.51 -1.26
N VAL A 310 29.51 -4.59 -1.68
CA VAL A 310 29.46 -4.07 -3.05
C VAL A 310 30.20 -2.73 -3.09
N GLN A 311 31.39 -2.71 -3.69
CA GLN A 311 32.25 -1.54 -3.75
C GLN A 311 32.30 -1.00 -5.20
N PRO A 312 31.69 0.17 -5.47
CA PRO A 312 31.71 0.76 -6.81
C PRO A 312 33.09 1.32 -7.17
N PRO A 313 33.33 1.62 -8.47
CA PRO A 313 34.39 2.54 -8.87
C PRO A 313 34.31 3.87 -8.11
N ALA A 314 35.46 4.43 -7.73
CA ALA A 314 35.55 5.58 -6.84
C ALA A 314 34.84 6.84 -7.39
N GLU A 315 34.89 7.02 -8.70
CA GLU A 315 34.25 8.12 -9.42
C GLU A 315 32.71 8.02 -9.48
N LYS A 316 32.16 6.84 -9.20
CA LYS A 316 30.70 6.58 -9.17
C LYS A 316 30.15 6.47 -7.76
N GLN A 317 31.01 6.37 -6.74
CA GLN A 317 30.59 6.25 -5.35
C GLN A 317 29.90 7.54 -4.86
N GLY A 318 28.89 7.37 -4.02
CA GLY A 318 28.20 8.44 -3.32
C GLY A 318 29.16 9.24 -2.42
N PRO A 319 28.88 10.53 -2.19
CA PRO A 319 29.77 11.41 -1.44
C PRO A 319 29.78 11.11 0.06
N ASN A 320 28.83 10.32 0.55
CA ASN A 320 28.71 9.98 1.97
C ASN A 320 27.95 8.64 2.18
N PRO A 321 28.08 8.04 3.37
CA PRO A 321 27.41 6.78 3.74
C PRO A 321 25.88 6.74 3.54
N LEU A 322 25.18 7.88 3.72
CA LEU A 322 23.72 7.92 3.56
C LEU A 322 23.30 7.86 2.10
N VAL A 323 24.13 8.39 1.19
CA VAL A 323 23.89 8.26 -0.25
C VAL A 323 24.18 6.82 -0.70
N ASP A 324 25.27 6.21 -0.21
CA ASP A 324 25.57 4.78 -0.46
C ASP A 324 24.40 3.87 -0.01
N HIS A 325 23.64 4.25 1.02
CA HIS A 325 22.44 3.53 1.44
C HIS A 325 21.35 3.45 0.37
N ALA A 326 21.23 4.47 -0.49
CA ALA A 326 20.18 4.57 -1.50
C ALA A 326 20.61 4.12 -2.91
N LEU A 327 21.91 4.14 -3.20
CA LEU A 327 22.44 3.87 -4.54
C LEU A 327 22.51 2.38 -4.88
N ASN A 328 22.35 2.08 -6.17
CA ASN A 328 22.55 0.76 -6.75
C ASN A 328 23.82 0.74 -7.58
N TYR A 329 24.87 0.07 -7.08
CA TYR A 329 26.15 -0.04 -7.78
C TYR A 329 26.31 -1.31 -8.61
N ALA A 330 25.36 -2.24 -8.54
CA ALA A 330 25.52 -3.56 -9.13
C ALA A 330 25.62 -3.53 -10.67
N GLY A 331 25.09 -2.49 -11.32
CA GLY A 331 25.12 -2.35 -12.77
C GLY A 331 26.44 -1.78 -13.31
N LEU A 332 27.31 -1.25 -12.47
CA LEU A 332 28.53 -0.57 -12.91
C LEU A 332 29.65 -1.59 -13.19
N SER A 333 30.30 -1.46 -14.35
CA SER A 333 31.50 -2.23 -14.65
C SER A 333 32.64 -1.85 -13.69
N GLY A 334 33.41 -2.83 -13.24
CA GLY A 334 34.50 -2.67 -12.29
C GLY A 334 34.05 -2.64 -10.82
N THR A 335 32.75 -2.78 -10.52
CA THR A 335 32.27 -2.96 -9.14
C THR A 335 32.79 -4.27 -8.55
N HIS A 336 33.38 -4.19 -7.37
CA HIS A 336 33.81 -5.36 -6.61
C HIS A 336 32.66 -5.90 -5.76
N PHE A 337 32.43 -7.22 -5.82
CA PHE A 337 31.48 -7.94 -4.99
C PHE A 337 32.25 -8.86 -4.06
N ASP A 338 32.62 -8.36 -2.89
CA ASP A 338 33.43 -9.12 -1.94
C ASP A 338 32.54 -9.96 -1.02
N SER A 339 32.72 -11.28 -1.06
CA SER A 339 32.02 -12.22 -0.19
C SER A 339 32.59 -12.15 1.23
N LEU A 340 31.72 -11.87 2.21
CA LEU A 340 32.07 -11.78 3.62
C LEU A 340 31.61 -13.04 4.37
N ASP A 341 32.44 -13.52 5.29
CA ASP A 341 32.02 -14.57 6.23
C ASP A 341 30.99 -14.00 7.23
N PRO A 342 29.74 -14.52 7.25
CA PRO A 342 28.70 -14.02 8.15
C PRO A 342 29.09 -14.13 9.62
N VAL A 343 29.86 -15.16 10.01
CA VAL A 343 30.26 -15.39 11.41
C VAL A 343 31.28 -14.36 11.85
N ALA A 344 32.30 -14.09 11.01
CA ALA A 344 33.26 -13.03 11.27
C ALA A 344 32.61 -11.65 11.35
N ASP A 345 31.73 -11.30 10.40
CA ASP A 345 31.03 -10.01 10.38
C ASP A 345 30.14 -9.82 11.62
N ASN A 346 29.43 -10.87 12.06
CA ASN A 346 28.64 -10.85 13.29
C ASN A 346 29.49 -10.56 14.53
N ARG A 347 30.70 -11.14 14.62
CA ARG A 347 31.62 -10.95 15.76
C ARG A 347 32.19 -9.53 15.81
N GLU A 348 32.58 -8.98 14.66
CA GLU A 348 33.10 -7.61 14.55
C GLU A 348 32.10 -6.58 15.14
N HIS A 349 30.81 -6.84 14.95
CA HIS A 349 29.74 -5.90 15.22
C HIS A 349 29.04 -6.09 16.57
N GLN A 350 29.43 -7.09 17.34
CA GLN A 350 28.76 -7.51 18.57
C GLN A 350 28.62 -6.37 19.61
N LYS A 351 29.68 -5.60 19.86
CA LYS A 351 29.65 -4.47 20.83
C LYS A 351 28.70 -3.36 20.37
N ARG A 352 28.74 -3.00 19.09
CA ARG A 352 27.85 -2.00 18.50
C ARG A 352 26.40 -2.45 18.59
N ASN A 353 26.13 -3.71 18.26
CA ASN A 353 24.79 -4.28 18.33
C ASN A 353 24.22 -4.25 19.75
N PHE A 354 25.03 -4.54 20.76
CA PHE A 354 24.61 -4.45 22.14
C PHE A 354 24.23 -3.00 22.54
N TRP A 355 25.13 -2.04 22.32
CA TRP A 355 24.93 -0.66 22.79
C TRP A 355 23.92 0.12 21.96
N LEU A 356 24.00 0.08 20.63
CA LEU A 356 23.18 0.90 19.76
C LEU A 356 21.90 0.17 19.33
N TYR A 357 22.02 -1.05 18.81
CA TYR A 357 20.87 -1.75 18.22
C TYR A 357 19.90 -2.30 19.27
N ARG A 358 20.41 -2.74 20.42
CA ARG A 358 19.61 -3.24 21.53
C ARG A 358 19.23 -2.15 22.53
N LEU A 359 20.20 -1.51 23.18
CA LEU A 359 19.91 -0.54 24.25
C LEU A 359 19.47 0.83 23.71
N GLY A 360 20.29 1.44 22.85
CA GLY A 360 20.04 2.78 22.31
C GLY A 360 18.70 2.86 21.57
N ARG A 361 18.44 1.93 20.65
CA ARG A 361 17.16 1.85 19.93
C ARG A 361 15.97 1.67 20.87
N ALA A 362 16.09 0.87 21.93
CA ALA A 362 15.01 0.69 22.90
C ALA A 362 14.71 1.97 23.69
N ILE A 363 15.74 2.72 24.09
CA ILE A 363 15.58 4.02 24.75
C ILE A 363 14.88 4.99 23.80
N VAL A 364 15.35 5.12 22.55
CA VAL A 364 14.72 6.00 21.56
C VAL A 364 13.25 5.64 21.35
N TYR A 365 12.94 4.35 21.24
CA TYR A 365 11.59 3.88 21.04
C TYR A 365 10.66 4.23 22.20
N LEU A 366 11.04 3.85 23.43
CA LEU A 366 10.20 4.01 24.60
C LEU A 366 10.06 5.47 25.01
N SER A 367 11.10 6.29 24.84
CA SER A 367 11.10 7.69 25.25
C SER A 367 10.48 8.63 24.22
N PHE A 368 10.59 8.34 22.91
CA PHE A 368 10.16 9.27 21.86
C PHE A 368 9.11 8.67 20.93
N ILE A 369 9.41 7.53 20.29
CA ILE A 369 8.56 7.00 19.21
C ILE A 369 7.21 6.52 19.73
N PHE A 370 7.20 5.75 20.82
CA PHE A 370 5.97 5.20 21.39
C PHE A 370 5.02 6.30 21.93
N PRO A 371 5.47 7.27 22.76
CA PRO A 371 4.63 8.40 23.17
C PRO A 371 4.18 9.27 21.99
N PHE A 372 5.04 9.48 21.00
CA PHE A 372 4.67 10.22 19.80
C PHE A 372 3.53 9.52 19.04
N ARG A 373 3.68 8.22 18.76
CA ARG A 373 2.71 7.44 17.97
C ARG A 373 1.34 7.35 18.64
N TYR A 374 1.29 7.09 19.96
CA TYR A 374 0.02 6.81 20.65
C TYR A 374 -0.57 7.99 21.43
N GLY A 375 0.23 9.03 21.70
CA GLY A 375 -0.22 10.24 22.42
C GLY A 375 -0.24 11.47 21.53
N ILE A 376 0.93 11.88 21.02
CA ILE A 376 1.10 13.18 20.35
C ILE A 376 0.45 13.19 18.96
N LEU A 377 0.70 12.17 18.14
CA LEU A 377 0.21 12.10 16.76
C LEU A 377 -1.32 12.06 16.67
N PRO A 378 -2.04 11.25 17.47
CA PRO A 378 -3.50 11.29 17.49
C PRO A 378 -4.06 12.65 17.90
N LEU A 379 -3.43 13.31 18.87
CA LEU A 379 -3.81 14.67 19.29
C LEU A 379 -3.60 15.67 18.15
N PHE A 380 -2.44 15.64 17.50
CA PHE A 380 -2.13 16.50 16.36
C PHE A 380 -3.12 16.30 15.21
N ARG A 381 -3.44 15.04 14.87
CA ARG A 381 -4.43 14.70 13.86
C ARG A 381 -5.82 15.17 14.22
N TYR A 382 -6.22 15.01 15.48
CA TYR A 382 -7.50 15.53 15.97
C TYR A 382 -7.58 17.04 15.80
N VAL A 383 -6.54 17.78 16.22
CA VAL A 383 -6.46 19.24 16.07
C VAL A 383 -6.52 19.65 14.60
N ASN A 384 -5.76 18.99 13.72
CA ASN A 384 -5.73 19.34 12.31
C ASN A 384 -7.07 19.05 11.59
N SER A 385 -7.69 17.90 11.89
CA SER A 385 -8.97 17.50 11.29
C SER A 385 -10.18 18.28 11.82
N HIS A 386 -10.06 18.89 13.00
CA HIS A 386 -11.14 19.64 13.66
C HIS A 386 -10.78 21.12 13.86
N LYS A 387 -9.80 21.66 13.14
CA LYS A 387 -9.32 23.05 13.32
C LYS A 387 -10.43 24.09 13.22
N THR A 388 -11.37 23.92 12.29
CA THR A 388 -12.54 24.80 12.12
C THR A 388 -13.49 24.69 13.32
N HIS A 389 -13.80 23.46 13.73
CA HIS A 389 -14.63 23.19 14.90
C HIS A 389 -14.01 23.74 16.19
N LEU A 390 -12.71 23.56 16.39
CA LEU A 390 -11.97 24.09 17.54
C LEU A 390 -11.93 25.62 17.53
N LEU A 391 -11.69 26.24 16.36
CA LEU A 391 -11.74 27.70 16.21
C LEU A 391 -13.13 28.25 16.52
N LEU A 392 -14.19 27.64 15.98
CA LEU A 392 -15.57 28.01 16.28
C LEU A 392 -15.90 27.80 17.76
N THR A 393 -15.40 26.73 18.38
CA THR A 393 -15.56 26.47 19.82
C THR A 393 -14.90 27.59 20.62
N ALA A 394 -13.69 28.00 20.25
CA ALA A 394 -13.00 29.11 20.89
C ALA A 394 -13.77 30.44 20.72
N ILE A 395 -14.25 30.75 19.50
CA ILE A 395 -15.04 31.97 19.23
C ILE A 395 -16.32 31.98 20.07
N VAL A 396 -17.09 30.88 20.05
CA VAL A 396 -18.33 30.76 20.82
C VAL A 396 -18.05 30.84 22.32
N LEU A 397 -17.00 30.17 22.79
CA LEU A 397 -16.59 30.24 24.20
C LEU A 397 -16.25 31.68 24.61
N THR A 398 -15.46 32.39 23.80
CA THR A 398 -15.14 33.80 24.03
C THR A 398 -16.38 34.66 24.06
N LEU A 399 -17.29 34.50 23.09
CA LEU A 399 -18.57 35.22 23.06
C LEU A 399 -19.41 34.95 24.31
N LEU A 400 -19.55 33.69 24.72
CA LEU A 400 -20.32 33.31 25.90
C LEU A 400 -19.69 33.79 27.22
N ILE A 401 -18.36 34.00 27.26
CA ILE A 401 -17.67 34.58 28.41
C ILE A 401 -17.78 36.11 28.43
N THR A 402 -17.79 36.78 27.27
CA THR A 402 -17.82 38.26 27.18
C THR A 402 -19.23 38.86 27.23
N ILE A 403 -20.26 38.14 26.76
CA ILE A 403 -21.67 38.60 26.78
C ILE A 403 -22.20 38.87 28.20
N PRO A 404 -21.92 38.03 29.23
CA PRO A 404 -22.30 38.31 30.61
C PRO A 404 -21.62 39.57 31.20
N GLY A 405 -20.48 40.00 30.65
CA GLY A 405 -19.79 41.23 31.04
C GLY A 405 -20.55 42.52 30.66
N PHE A 406 -21.59 42.41 29.84
CA PHE A 406 -22.47 43.53 29.45
C PHE A 406 -23.84 43.52 30.14
N LEU A 407 -24.19 42.46 30.88
CA LEU A 407 -25.36 42.45 31.77
C LEU A 407 -24.92 43.00 33.14
N PRO A 408 -25.56 44.06 33.67
CA PRO A 408 -25.13 44.67 34.93
C PRO A 408 -25.22 43.64 36.05
N LEU A 409 -24.06 43.25 36.58
CA LEU A 409 -23.88 42.37 37.72
C LEU A 409 -24.66 42.90 38.92
N ILE A 410 -25.80 42.29 39.21
CA ILE A 410 -26.37 42.28 40.55
C ILE A 410 -26.12 40.86 41.11
N SER A 411 -25.07 40.79 41.94
CA SER A 411 -24.93 39.89 43.10
C SER A 411 -24.72 38.37 42.94
N LEU A 412 -23.71 37.88 42.21
CA LEU A 412 -23.21 36.51 42.43
C LEU A 412 -21.68 36.46 42.44
N GLY A 413 -21.11 36.05 43.58
CA GLY A 413 -19.67 35.99 43.85
C GLY A 413 -18.89 34.97 43.02
N ILE A 414 -17.66 34.67 43.42
CA ILE A 414 -16.66 33.84 42.70
C ILE A 414 -17.22 32.49 42.20
N MET A 415 -18.22 31.89 42.87
CA MET A 415 -18.89 30.66 42.42
C MET A 415 -19.76 30.84 41.16
N GLY A 416 -20.27 32.05 40.89
CA GLY A 416 -21.02 32.39 39.67
C GLY A 416 -20.14 32.45 38.43
N LEU A 417 -18.88 32.87 38.56
CA LEU A 417 -17.94 32.96 37.45
C LEU A 417 -17.43 31.58 37.00
N SER A 418 -17.13 30.68 37.94
CA SER A 418 -16.70 29.31 37.60
C SER A 418 -17.82 28.49 36.96
N SER A 419 -19.04 28.59 37.49
CA SER A 419 -20.24 27.95 36.90
C SER A 419 -20.62 28.54 35.54
N GLY A 420 -20.47 29.86 35.36
CA GLY A 420 -20.62 30.53 34.06
C GLY A 420 -19.60 30.06 33.03
N PHE A 421 -18.33 29.90 33.41
CA PHE A 421 -17.29 29.39 32.52
C PHE A 421 -17.51 27.93 32.13
N ILE A 422 -17.84 27.05 33.09
CA ILE A 422 -18.16 25.64 32.81
C ILE A 422 -19.37 25.55 31.88
N SER A 423 -20.42 26.36 32.11
CA SER A 423 -21.58 26.40 31.23
C SER A 423 -21.19 26.88 29.83
N ALA A 424 -20.46 27.98 29.71
CA ALA A 424 -19.97 28.49 28.43
C ALA A 424 -19.14 27.45 27.65
N LEU A 425 -18.29 26.69 28.34
CA LEU A 425 -17.50 25.60 27.77
C LEU A 425 -18.39 24.44 27.29
N LEU A 426 -19.38 24.04 28.09
CA LEU A 426 -20.31 22.97 27.74
C LEU A 426 -21.22 23.36 26.57
N PHE A 427 -21.58 24.64 26.44
CA PHE A 427 -22.39 25.15 25.32
C PHE A 427 -21.59 25.39 24.03
N SER A 428 -20.32 25.81 24.15
CA SER A 428 -19.52 26.18 22.98
C SER A 428 -19.17 25.00 22.09
N ILE A 429 -18.84 23.85 22.66
CA ILE A 429 -18.47 22.63 21.94
C ILE A 429 -19.59 22.17 20.99
N PRO A 430 -20.84 21.92 21.45
CA PRO A 430 -21.91 21.46 20.58
C PRO A 430 -22.41 22.55 19.62
N LEU A 431 -22.46 23.82 20.03
CA LEU A 431 -22.86 24.91 19.13
C LEU A 431 -21.86 25.08 17.98
N ALA A 432 -20.57 25.07 18.29
CA ALA A 432 -19.52 25.10 17.27
C ALA A 432 -19.58 23.89 16.33
N PHE A 433 -19.92 22.70 16.85
CA PHE A 433 -20.07 21.50 16.02
C PHE A 433 -21.20 21.68 15.01
N LEU A 434 -22.33 22.22 15.44
CA LEU A 434 -23.45 22.51 14.55
C LEU A 434 -23.11 23.59 13.52
N LEU A 435 -22.45 24.67 13.94
CA LEU A 435 -22.01 25.73 13.02
C LEU A 435 -21.05 25.20 11.95
N ASP A 436 -20.05 24.39 12.34
CA ASP A 436 -19.13 23.74 11.41
C ASP A 436 -19.88 22.90 10.37
N ARG A 437 -20.84 22.07 10.81
CA ARG A 437 -21.65 21.23 9.92
C ARG A 437 -22.55 22.04 8.99
N CYS A 438 -23.13 23.12 9.46
CA CYS A 438 -23.94 24.03 8.62
C CYS A 438 -23.07 24.71 7.56
N LEU A 439 -21.89 25.21 7.94
CA LEU A 439 -20.97 25.87 7.00
C LEU A 439 -20.49 24.94 5.89
N TRP A 440 -20.12 23.70 6.23
CA TRP A 440 -19.79 22.67 5.24
C TRP A 440 -20.97 22.34 4.33
N GLY A 441 -22.18 22.20 4.88
CA GLY A 441 -23.38 21.97 4.08
C GLY A 441 -23.69 23.09 3.08
N VAL A 442 -23.42 24.35 3.44
CA VAL A 442 -23.54 25.49 2.53
C VAL A 442 -22.45 25.45 1.45
N SER A 443 -21.19 25.18 1.82
CA SER A 443 -20.07 25.06 0.88
C SER A 443 -20.35 23.97 -0.18
N ASP A 444 -20.78 22.80 0.26
CA ASP A 444 -21.12 21.67 -0.61
C ASP A 444 -22.28 22.00 -1.56
N ALA A 445 -23.28 22.74 -1.07
CA ALA A 445 -24.39 23.21 -1.90
C ALA A 445 -23.94 24.21 -2.97
N LEU A 446 -23.02 25.12 -2.63
CA LEU A 446 -22.48 26.11 -3.56
C LEU A 446 -21.59 25.48 -4.63
N ASN A 447 -20.85 24.43 -4.30
CA ASN A 447 -19.98 23.74 -5.23
C ASN A 447 -20.71 22.72 -6.14
N GLY A 448 -22.05 22.66 -6.08
CA GLY A 448 -22.84 21.69 -6.84
C GLY A 448 -22.65 20.23 -6.41
N THR A 449 -21.82 20.01 -5.39
CA THR A 449 -21.58 18.72 -4.76
C THR A 449 -22.59 18.55 -3.64
N VAL A 450 -23.90 18.56 -3.95
CA VAL A 450 -24.97 18.40 -2.96
C VAL A 450 -24.97 16.96 -2.44
N ASN A 451 -23.93 16.64 -1.68
CA ASN A 451 -23.89 15.51 -0.78
C ASN A 451 -24.24 16.12 0.57
N LEU A 452 -25.54 16.29 0.84
CA LEU A 452 -26.01 16.75 2.15
C LEU A 452 -25.57 15.70 3.16
N TYR A 453 -24.34 15.85 3.68
CA TYR A 453 -23.65 14.91 4.57
C TYR A 453 -24.50 14.58 5.80
N LEU A 454 -25.32 15.55 6.21
CA LEU A 454 -26.34 15.42 7.25
C LEU A 454 -27.49 14.49 6.81
N LEU A 455 -28.07 14.66 5.62
CA LEU A 455 -29.11 13.75 5.08
C LEU A 455 -28.57 12.35 4.77
N ASP A 456 -27.32 12.24 4.30
CA ASP A 456 -26.69 10.96 4.00
C ASP A 456 -26.42 10.15 5.28
N ARG A 457 -26.00 10.81 6.37
CA ARG A 457 -25.89 10.19 7.70
C ARG A 457 -27.23 10.01 8.41
N LEU A 458 -28.25 10.78 8.05
CA LEU A 458 -29.64 10.53 8.44
C LEU A 458 -30.28 9.42 7.60
N GLN A 459 -29.61 8.81 6.62
CA GLN A 459 -30.17 7.61 5.94
C GLN A 459 -30.41 6.44 6.91
N TRP A 460 -29.74 6.40 8.06
CA TRP A 460 -30.07 5.46 9.13
C TRP A 460 -31.50 5.66 9.70
N LEU A 461 -32.04 6.88 9.65
CA LEU A 461 -33.47 7.16 9.88
C LEU A 461 -34.37 6.59 8.78
N LYS A 462 -33.85 5.98 7.71
CA LYS A 462 -34.67 5.21 6.76
C LYS A 462 -34.88 3.77 7.21
N GLN A 463 -34.18 3.27 8.23
CA GLN A 463 -34.54 1.99 8.85
C GLN A 463 -35.82 2.19 9.67
N PRO A 464 -36.95 1.54 9.30
CA PRO A 464 -38.25 1.87 9.87
C PRO A 464 -38.30 1.76 11.40
N SER A 465 -37.61 0.76 11.97
CA SER A 465 -37.55 0.54 13.41
C SER A 465 -36.85 1.68 14.14
N VAL A 466 -35.71 2.14 13.62
CA VAL A 466 -34.91 3.16 14.30
C VAL A 466 -35.48 4.56 14.13
N PHE A 467 -36.12 4.82 12.98
CA PHE A 467 -36.86 6.05 12.75
C PHE A 467 -38.00 6.22 13.74
N ILE A 468 -38.84 5.19 13.91
CA ILE A 468 -40.00 5.23 14.79
C ILE A 468 -39.55 5.40 16.24
N THR A 469 -38.52 4.67 16.69
CA THR A 469 -37.98 4.82 18.05
C THR A 469 -37.35 6.20 18.27
N GLY A 470 -36.57 6.71 17.31
CA GLY A 470 -35.95 8.04 17.38
C GLY A 470 -36.98 9.17 17.34
N LEU A 471 -38.02 9.05 16.51
CA LEU A 471 -39.12 10.00 16.39
C LEU A 471 -39.97 10.00 17.67
N LEU A 472 -40.31 8.83 18.24
CA LEU A 472 -41.06 8.73 19.48
C LEU A 472 -40.27 9.28 20.68
N LEU A 473 -38.96 9.02 20.76
CA LEU A 473 -38.08 9.62 21.78
C LEU A 473 -37.95 11.14 21.59
N GLY A 474 -37.84 11.60 20.34
CA GLY A 474 -37.80 13.03 20.02
C GLY A 474 -39.10 13.75 20.37
N ILE A 475 -40.26 13.18 20.02
CA ILE A 475 -41.58 13.73 20.36
C ILE A 475 -41.81 13.68 21.87
N ALA A 476 -41.46 12.59 22.55
CA ALA A 476 -41.57 12.49 24.02
C ALA A 476 -40.65 13.50 24.73
N ALA A 477 -39.44 13.72 24.21
CA ALA A 477 -38.54 14.75 24.71
C ALA A 477 -39.11 16.15 24.46
N ILE A 478 -39.61 16.45 23.26
CA ILE A 478 -40.18 17.77 22.91
C ILE A 478 -41.45 18.05 23.73
N ALA A 479 -42.34 17.07 23.88
CA ALA A 479 -43.56 17.20 24.68
C ALA A 479 -43.25 17.34 26.18
N GLY A 480 -42.27 16.57 26.69
CA GLY A 480 -41.78 16.71 28.06
C GLY A 480 -41.09 18.05 28.32
N MET A 481 -40.31 18.55 27.36
CA MET A 481 -39.64 19.85 27.44
C MET A 481 -40.64 21.02 27.34
N GLY A 482 -41.68 20.91 26.53
CA GLY A 482 -42.76 21.90 26.44
C GLY A 482 -43.48 22.10 27.78
N ALA A 483 -43.79 21.02 28.49
CA ALA A 483 -44.40 21.11 29.82
C ALA A 483 -43.44 21.74 30.85
N VAL A 484 -42.15 21.42 30.83
CA VAL A 484 -41.16 21.95 31.79
C VAL A 484 -40.82 23.43 31.54
N VAL A 485 -40.78 23.88 30.28
CA VAL A 485 -40.53 25.29 29.92
C VAL A 485 -41.72 26.19 30.29
N ILE A 486 -42.95 25.68 30.25
CA ILE A 486 -44.15 26.45 30.66
C ILE A 486 -44.18 26.68 32.18
N PHE A 487 -43.74 25.71 32.99
CA PHE A 487 -43.79 25.80 34.47
C PHE A 487 -42.49 26.30 35.14
N PHE A 488 -41.32 26.18 34.49
CA PHE A 488 -40.00 26.54 35.06
C PHE A 488 -39.15 27.44 34.12
N GLY A 489 -39.81 28.21 33.26
CA GLY A 489 -39.31 28.80 32.01
C GLY A 489 -37.94 29.47 31.98
N PRO A 490 -37.48 30.23 33.00
CA PRO A 490 -36.14 30.81 32.98
C PRO A 490 -35.03 29.84 33.45
N ALA A 491 -35.36 28.93 34.37
CA ALA A 491 -34.35 28.10 35.06
C ALA A 491 -33.97 26.84 34.26
N VAL A 492 -34.89 26.30 33.45
CA VAL A 492 -34.68 25.01 32.76
C VAL A 492 -34.41 25.19 31.26
N PHE A 493 -34.72 26.35 30.69
CA PHE A 493 -34.51 26.66 29.28
C PHE A 493 -33.05 26.52 28.82
N PRO A 494 -32.02 26.96 29.60
CA PRO A 494 -30.62 26.70 29.24
C PRO A 494 -30.32 25.20 29.13
N SER A 495 -30.79 24.39 30.09
CA SER A 495 -30.57 22.94 30.09
C SER A 495 -31.22 22.24 28.89
N VAL A 496 -32.40 22.70 28.46
CA VAL A 496 -33.10 22.19 27.27
C VAL A 496 -32.36 22.53 25.97
N ILE A 497 -31.86 23.76 25.85
CA ILE A 497 -31.02 24.15 24.70
C ILE A 497 -29.73 23.34 24.71
N LEU A 498 -29.06 23.21 25.86
CA LEU A 498 -27.83 22.43 25.98
C LEU A 498 -28.06 20.98 25.56
N LEU A 499 -29.13 20.35 26.04
CA LEU A 499 -29.47 18.97 25.69
C LEU A 499 -29.73 18.82 24.18
N SER A 500 -30.44 19.77 23.59
CA SER A 500 -30.73 19.80 22.14
C SER A 500 -29.46 19.98 21.30
N LEU A 501 -28.53 20.83 21.76
CA LEU A 501 -27.23 21.04 21.14
C LEU A 501 -26.31 19.82 21.31
N MET A 502 -26.37 19.13 22.46
CA MET A 502 -25.53 17.96 22.77
C MET A 502 -25.99 16.69 22.05
N LEU A 503 -27.26 16.58 21.65
CA LEU A 503 -27.81 15.39 21.01
C LEU A 503 -27.06 15.01 19.70
N PRO A 504 -26.80 15.92 18.74
CA PRO A 504 -25.98 15.64 17.56
C PRO A 504 -24.56 15.15 17.89
N LEU A 505 -23.92 15.75 18.91
CA LEU A 505 -22.60 15.36 19.36
C LEU A 505 -22.61 13.95 19.96
N ALA A 506 -23.61 13.63 20.79
CA ALA A 506 -23.82 12.31 21.38
C ALA A 506 -24.08 11.24 20.30
N ILE A 507 -24.90 11.54 19.29
CA ILE A 507 -25.15 10.64 18.15
C ILE A 507 -23.85 10.41 17.36
N SER A 508 -23.09 11.48 17.07
CA SER A 508 -21.80 11.39 16.38
C SER A 508 -20.78 10.56 17.17
N ALA A 509 -20.70 10.76 18.49
CA ALA A 509 -19.86 9.99 19.39
C ALA A 509 -20.26 8.51 19.40
N LEU A 510 -21.56 8.19 19.53
CA LEU A 510 -22.06 6.82 19.48
C LEU A 510 -21.75 6.14 18.14
N GLN A 511 -21.94 6.84 17.01
CA GLN A 511 -21.58 6.34 15.68
C GLN A 511 -20.08 6.03 15.59
N LYS A 512 -19.23 6.92 16.14
CA LYS A 512 -17.78 6.70 16.16
C LYS A 512 -17.41 5.51 17.04
N ILE A 513 -18.04 5.35 18.20
CA ILE A 513 -17.86 4.18 19.08
C ILE A 513 -18.26 2.89 18.34
N ILE A 514 -19.43 2.84 17.71
CA ILE A 514 -19.89 1.68 16.93
C ILE A 514 -18.90 1.36 15.80
N LYS A 515 -18.45 2.38 15.06
CA LYS A 515 -17.44 2.22 14.01
C LYS A 515 -16.13 1.66 14.58
N ASN A 516 -15.66 2.18 15.70
CA ASN A 516 -14.45 1.68 16.36
C ASN A 516 -14.63 0.23 16.83
N ILE A 517 -15.79 -0.16 17.35
CA ILE A 517 -16.11 -1.56 17.69
C ILE A 517 -16.08 -2.46 16.45
N HIS A 518 -16.62 -2.00 15.31
CA HIS A 518 -16.57 -2.75 14.05
C HIS A 518 -15.14 -2.93 13.55
N ILE A 519 -14.29 -1.91 13.67
CA ILE A 519 -12.85 -1.98 13.34
C ILE A 519 -12.13 -2.97 14.28
N LEU A 520 -12.39 -2.89 15.58
CA LEU A 520 -11.82 -3.81 16.57
C LEU A 520 -12.19 -5.26 16.27
N ARG A 521 -13.43 -5.51 15.83
CA ARG A 521 -13.93 -6.84 15.45
C ARG A 521 -13.56 -7.29 14.03
N GLY A 522 -12.96 -6.40 13.22
CA GLY A 522 -12.62 -6.71 11.82
C GLY A 522 -13.83 -6.92 10.90
N VAL A 523 -14.98 -6.33 11.24
CA VAL A 523 -16.20 -6.40 10.42
C VAL A 523 -16.16 -5.37 9.29
N GLU A 524 -15.46 -4.26 9.52
CA GLU A 524 -15.33 -3.17 8.53
C GLU A 524 -14.50 -3.64 7.33
N LYS A 525 -15.02 -3.44 6.12
CA LYS A 525 -14.24 -3.66 4.89
C LYS A 525 -13.28 -2.50 4.69
N ASN A 526 -12.01 -2.81 4.46
CA ASN A 526 -11.05 -1.79 4.09
C ASN A 526 -11.40 -1.19 2.73
N GLN A 527 -11.39 0.12 2.66
CA GLN A 527 -11.41 0.83 1.39
C GLN A 527 -10.02 0.71 0.72
N PRO A 528 -9.96 0.77 -0.62
CA PRO A 528 -8.70 0.98 -1.32
C PRO A 528 -7.97 2.18 -0.73
N ALA A 529 -6.65 2.11 -0.63
CA ALA A 529 -5.86 3.26 -0.19
C ALA A 529 -5.94 4.39 -1.21
N ALA A 530 -5.79 5.64 -0.77
CA ALA A 530 -5.78 6.78 -1.68
C ALA A 530 -4.67 6.62 -2.75
N CYS A 531 -3.53 6.04 -2.37
CA CYS A 531 -2.42 5.72 -3.27
C CYS A 531 -2.75 4.67 -4.34
N HIS A 532 -3.79 3.87 -4.15
CA HIS A 532 -4.28 2.86 -5.11
C HIS A 532 -5.70 3.18 -5.58
N ASN A 533 -6.12 4.44 -5.48
CA ASN A 533 -7.44 4.83 -5.91
C ASN A 533 -7.56 4.64 -7.43
N PRO A 534 -8.58 3.90 -7.93
CA PRO A 534 -8.81 3.73 -9.36
C PRO A 534 -9.14 5.01 -10.10
N ALA A 535 -9.32 6.15 -9.45
CA ALA A 535 -9.50 7.45 -10.09
C ALA A 535 -8.18 8.20 -10.36
N LEU A 536 -7.04 7.70 -9.89
CA LEU A 536 -5.74 8.32 -10.17
C LEU A 536 -5.39 8.19 -11.67
N PRO A 537 -4.66 9.17 -12.24
CA PRO A 537 -4.15 9.07 -13.60
C PRO A 537 -3.26 7.84 -13.79
N ARG A 538 -3.37 7.24 -14.97
CA ARG A 538 -2.60 6.06 -15.38
C ARG A 538 -1.73 6.40 -16.58
N ASN A 539 -0.59 5.73 -16.70
CA ASN A 539 0.21 5.76 -17.92
C ASN A 539 -0.47 4.93 -19.00
N GLU A 540 -0.82 5.55 -20.13
CA GLU A 540 -1.61 4.92 -21.21
C GLU A 540 -1.01 3.60 -21.69
N MET A 541 0.30 3.56 -21.92
CA MET A 541 1.03 2.36 -22.39
C MET A 541 1.06 1.23 -21.36
N GLN A 542 0.83 1.53 -20.09
CA GLN A 542 0.85 0.57 -18.98
C GLN A 542 -0.56 0.21 -18.51
N ASP A 543 -1.61 0.92 -18.93
CA ASP A 543 -2.98 0.70 -18.44
C ASP A 543 -3.52 -0.67 -18.87
N LEU A 544 -3.75 -1.54 -17.89
CA LEU A 544 -4.26 -2.89 -18.12
C LEU A 544 -5.69 -2.90 -18.69
N TYR A 545 -6.46 -1.84 -18.50
CA TYR A 545 -7.88 -1.79 -18.88
C TYR A 545 -8.09 -1.24 -20.28
N CYS A 546 -7.22 -0.34 -20.73
CA CYS A 546 -7.27 0.27 -22.05
C CYS A 546 -6.55 -0.59 -23.10
N ASN A 547 -5.42 -1.19 -22.73
CA ASN A 547 -4.63 -2.00 -23.66
C ASN A 547 -5.28 -3.38 -23.88
N LYS A 548 -5.45 -3.76 -25.15
CA LYS A 548 -5.99 -5.07 -25.56
C LYS A 548 -4.86 -6.06 -25.85
N GLN A 549 -5.11 -7.35 -25.62
CA GLN A 549 -4.27 -8.45 -26.05
C GLN A 549 -5.11 -9.64 -26.51
N GLU A 550 -4.49 -10.54 -27.27
CA GLU A 550 -5.07 -11.80 -27.72
C GLU A 550 -4.44 -12.96 -26.95
N GLU A 551 -5.27 -13.89 -26.52
CA GLU A 551 -4.84 -15.09 -25.79
C GLU A 551 -5.67 -16.29 -26.23
N THR A 552 -5.02 -17.45 -26.32
CA THR A 552 -5.70 -18.71 -26.61
C THR A 552 -6.08 -19.41 -25.31
N PHE A 553 -7.36 -19.74 -25.18
CA PHE A 553 -7.87 -20.61 -24.12
C PHE A 553 -8.46 -21.87 -24.73
N SER A 554 -8.48 -22.97 -24.02
CA SER A 554 -9.32 -24.10 -24.39
C SER A 554 -10.80 -23.74 -24.19
N LEU A 555 -11.67 -24.36 -25.00
CA LEU A 555 -13.11 -24.20 -24.85
C LEU A 555 -13.59 -24.58 -23.44
N SER A 556 -12.98 -25.62 -22.84
CA SER A 556 -13.28 -26.07 -21.48
C SER A 556 -12.96 -25.01 -20.42
N GLU A 557 -11.86 -24.28 -20.58
CA GLU A 557 -11.47 -23.18 -19.69
C GLU A 557 -12.43 -22.00 -19.79
N ILE A 558 -12.83 -21.63 -21.01
CA ILE A 558 -13.82 -20.56 -21.22
C ILE A 558 -15.16 -20.91 -20.56
N VAL A 559 -15.63 -22.14 -20.74
CA VAL A 559 -16.86 -22.63 -20.11
C VAL A 559 -16.75 -22.59 -18.59
N SER A 560 -15.64 -23.11 -18.04
CA SER A 560 -15.42 -23.17 -16.59
C SER A 560 -15.36 -21.77 -15.99
N TYR A 561 -14.63 -20.87 -16.64
CA TYR A 561 -14.57 -19.44 -16.31
C TYR A 561 -15.97 -18.82 -16.27
N TYR A 562 -16.77 -18.97 -17.33
CA TYR A 562 -18.10 -18.37 -17.38
C TYR A 562 -19.09 -19.02 -16.42
N LYS A 563 -19.00 -20.33 -16.18
CA LYS A 563 -19.79 -21.02 -15.17
C LYS A 563 -19.51 -20.45 -13.79
N ALA A 564 -18.23 -20.35 -13.41
CA ALA A 564 -17.82 -19.78 -12.14
C ALA A 564 -18.28 -18.32 -11.99
N MET A 565 -17.99 -17.48 -12.98
CA MET A 565 -18.26 -16.05 -12.87
C MET A 565 -19.73 -15.69 -12.99
N ARG A 566 -20.50 -16.38 -13.84
CA ARG A 566 -21.94 -16.08 -14.00
C ARG A 566 -22.75 -16.71 -12.89
N VAL A 567 -22.54 -18.00 -12.60
CA VAL A 567 -23.38 -18.75 -11.66
C VAL A 567 -22.94 -18.48 -10.22
N LEU A 568 -21.66 -18.65 -9.90
CA LEU A 568 -21.18 -18.58 -8.52
C LEU A 568 -21.03 -17.12 -8.05
N VAL A 569 -20.34 -16.28 -8.82
CA VAL A 569 -20.04 -14.89 -8.41
C VAL A 569 -21.22 -13.94 -8.65
N LYS A 570 -21.82 -13.98 -9.86
CA LYS A 570 -22.85 -13.02 -10.26
C LYS A 570 -24.29 -13.47 -10.02
N LYS A 571 -24.51 -14.74 -9.65
CA LYS A 571 -25.84 -15.34 -9.46
C LYS A 571 -26.77 -15.17 -10.68
N LYS A 572 -26.22 -15.36 -11.89
CA LYS A 572 -26.93 -15.31 -13.18
C LYS A 572 -27.02 -16.71 -13.81
N SER A 573 -27.95 -16.88 -14.75
CA SER A 573 -28.02 -18.08 -15.60
C SER A 573 -26.68 -18.34 -16.30
N PHE A 574 -26.31 -19.62 -16.44
CA PHE A 574 -25.07 -19.99 -17.14
C PHE A 574 -25.08 -19.46 -18.58
N LEU A 575 -26.12 -19.77 -19.36
CA LEU A 575 -26.31 -19.22 -20.69
C LEU A 575 -26.84 -17.78 -20.61
N PRO A 576 -26.21 -16.81 -21.31
CA PRO A 576 -26.75 -15.47 -21.43
C PRO A 576 -28.06 -15.45 -22.22
N ASN A 577 -28.97 -14.53 -21.85
CA ASN A 577 -30.24 -14.32 -22.55
C ASN A 577 -30.03 -13.56 -23.86
N GLU A 578 -29.01 -12.69 -23.91
CA GLU A 578 -28.65 -11.90 -25.09
C GLU A 578 -27.69 -12.67 -25.99
N ASP A 579 -28.06 -12.79 -27.26
CA ASP A 579 -27.27 -13.43 -28.31
C ASP A 579 -26.62 -12.37 -29.21
N GLN A 580 -25.77 -11.54 -28.61
CA GLN A 580 -25.07 -10.47 -29.32
C GLN A 580 -23.64 -10.90 -29.69
N PRO A 581 -23.24 -10.75 -30.97
CA PRO A 581 -21.86 -10.84 -31.43
C PRO A 581 -20.91 -10.03 -30.54
N ARG A 582 -19.72 -10.57 -30.26
CA ARG A 582 -18.69 -9.86 -29.50
C ARG A 582 -17.38 -9.86 -30.25
N GLU A 583 -16.74 -8.69 -30.33
CA GLU A 583 -15.36 -8.54 -30.81
C GLU A 583 -14.41 -9.51 -30.06
N GLN A 584 -14.68 -9.73 -28.77
CA GLN A 584 -13.92 -10.66 -27.92
C GLN A 584 -13.78 -12.08 -28.48
N PHE A 585 -14.76 -12.54 -29.27
CA PHE A 585 -14.81 -13.90 -29.82
C PHE A 585 -14.90 -13.88 -31.34
N ASN A 586 -14.23 -12.92 -32.00
CA ASN A 586 -14.20 -12.80 -33.46
C ASN A 586 -15.60 -12.78 -34.10
N GLY A 587 -16.53 -12.04 -33.48
CA GLY A 587 -17.91 -11.90 -33.96
C GLY A 587 -18.86 -12.99 -33.46
N LYS A 588 -18.38 -14.08 -32.86
CA LYS A 588 -19.26 -15.06 -32.22
C LYS A 588 -19.89 -14.47 -30.96
N SER A 589 -21.11 -14.90 -30.69
CA SER A 589 -21.78 -14.56 -29.44
C SER A 589 -21.20 -15.36 -28.29
N LYS A 590 -21.35 -14.83 -27.07
CA LYS A 590 -20.99 -15.59 -25.87
C LYS A 590 -21.85 -16.85 -25.71
N ARG A 591 -23.11 -16.81 -26.16
CA ARG A 591 -24.03 -17.95 -26.07
C ARG A 591 -23.56 -19.06 -26.99
N GLU A 592 -23.20 -18.72 -28.23
CA GLU A 592 -22.68 -19.66 -29.24
C GLU A 592 -21.42 -20.38 -28.72
N ILE A 593 -20.45 -19.64 -28.16
CA ILE A 593 -19.22 -20.23 -27.60
C ILE A 593 -19.54 -21.17 -26.43
N LEU A 594 -20.52 -20.85 -25.57
CA LEU A 594 -20.85 -21.72 -24.45
C LEU A 594 -21.63 -22.97 -24.87
N LEU A 595 -22.40 -22.89 -25.96
CA LEU A 595 -23.12 -24.02 -26.53
C LEU A 595 -22.20 -24.94 -27.34
N SER A 596 -21.13 -24.43 -27.95
CA SER A 596 -20.26 -25.26 -28.79
C SER A 596 -19.59 -26.41 -28.04
N LEU A 597 -19.51 -26.38 -26.70
CA LEU A 597 -19.00 -27.50 -25.91
C LEU A 597 -19.81 -28.79 -26.09
N THR A 598 -21.09 -28.72 -26.42
CA THR A 598 -21.90 -29.93 -26.68
C THR A 598 -21.58 -30.56 -28.03
N GLU A 599 -20.97 -29.80 -28.95
CA GLU A 599 -20.73 -30.19 -30.34
C GLU A 599 -19.25 -30.44 -30.65
N THR A 600 -18.34 -29.92 -29.82
CA THR A 600 -16.89 -29.92 -30.09
C THR A 600 -16.08 -30.43 -28.91
N ASN A 601 -14.86 -30.88 -29.19
CA ASN A 601 -13.92 -31.31 -28.16
C ASN A 601 -13.59 -30.13 -27.22
N GLY A 602 -13.66 -30.35 -25.91
CA GLY A 602 -13.37 -29.32 -24.89
C GLY A 602 -11.94 -28.74 -24.97
N ASN A 603 -11.01 -29.45 -25.61
CA ASN A 603 -9.64 -28.98 -25.84
C ASN A 603 -9.50 -28.07 -27.08
N SER A 604 -10.58 -27.79 -27.80
CA SER A 604 -10.53 -26.92 -28.98
C SER A 604 -10.04 -25.51 -28.58
N PRO A 605 -9.03 -24.94 -29.27
CA PRO A 605 -8.52 -23.62 -28.95
C PRO A 605 -9.53 -22.54 -29.35
N VAL A 606 -9.69 -21.55 -28.49
CA VAL A 606 -10.53 -20.37 -28.70
C VAL A 606 -9.69 -19.13 -28.48
N GLN A 607 -9.54 -18.32 -29.53
CA GLN A 607 -8.88 -17.03 -29.44
C GLN A 607 -9.80 -16.02 -28.76
N VAL A 608 -9.25 -15.32 -27.77
CA VAL A 608 -9.97 -14.32 -26.99
C VAL A 608 -9.22 -13.00 -27.08
N ARG A 609 -9.85 -11.98 -27.66
CA ARG A 609 -9.33 -10.61 -27.72
C ARG A 609 -9.99 -9.74 -26.65
N ALA A 610 -9.26 -9.32 -25.62
CA ALA A 610 -9.82 -8.50 -24.54
C ALA A 610 -8.78 -7.56 -23.94
N SER A 611 -9.17 -6.70 -22.98
CA SER A 611 -8.19 -5.91 -22.23
C SER A 611 -7.23 -6.81 -21.46
N LYS A 612 -5.99 -6.36 -21.24
CA LYS A 612 -4.98 -7.12 -20.47
C LYS A 612 -5.49 -7.50 -19.08
N ALA A 613 -6.18 -6.57 -18.40
CA ALA A 613 -6.86 -6.80 -17.12
C ALA A 613 -7.87 -7.96 -17.21
N LYS A 614 -8.60 -8.05 -18.33
CA LYS A 614 -9.61 -9.08 -18.52
C LYS A 614 -9.00 -10.46 -18.75
N ILE A 615 -7.94 -10.53 -19.55
CA ILE A 615 -7.20 -11.77 -19.79
C ILE A 615 -6.54 -12.27 -18.49
N ALA A 616 -5.91 -11.36 -17.73
CA ALA A 616 -5.32 -11.69 -16.42
C ALA A 616 -6.35 -12.21 -15.42
N GLU A 617 -7.54 -11.61 -15.35
CA GLU A 617 -8.65 -12.10 -14.51
C GLU A 617 -9.15 -13.47 -14.95
N MET A 618 -9.23 -13.73 -16.26
CA MET A 618 -9.59 -15.05 -16.78
C MET A 618 -8.58 -16.12 -16.39
N LYS A 619 -7.27 -15.88 -16.63
CA LYS A 619 -6.18 -16.79 -16.24
C LYS A 619 -6.18 -17.06 -14.73
N THR A 620 -6.32 -16.02 -13.91
CA THR A 620 -6.36 -16.15 -12.45
C THR A 620 -7.56 -16.98 -11.98
N CYS A 621 -8.74 -16.71 -12.54
CA CYS A 621 -9.95 -17.48 -12.25
C CYS A 621 -9.74 -18.96 -12.61
N ILE A 622 -9.24 -19.27 -13.80
CA ILE A 622 -8.96 -20.65 -14.23
C ILE A 622 -7.97 -21.34 -13.28
N LYS A 623 -6.87 -20.67 -12.91
CA LYS A 623 -5.89 -21.20 -11.95
C LYS A 623 -6.53 -21.51 -10.59
N LEU A 624 -7.42 -20.64 -10.10
CA LEU A 624 -8.17 -20.89 -8.88
C LEU A 624 -9.12 -22.08 -9.02
N LEU A 625 -9.84 -22.19 -10.14
CA LEU A 625 -10.73 -23.33 -10.38
C LEU A 625 -9.96 -24.66 -10.39
N GLN A 626 -8.78 -24.70 -11.02
CA GLN A 626 -7.89 -25.87 -11.02
C GLN A 626 -7.40 -26.21 -9.61
N LYS A 627 -6.98 -25.20 -8.83
CA LYS A 627 -6.52 -25.38 -7.45
C LYS A 627 -7.58 -26.01 -6.54
N PHE A 628 -8.84 -25.63 -6.71
CA PHE A 628 -9.97 -26.15 -5.94
C PHE A 628 -10.67 -27.34 -6.62
N GLY A 629 -10.06 -27.95 -7.64
CA GLY A 629 -10.63 -29.12 -8.32
C GLY A 629 -12.00 -28.87 -8.97
N PHE A 630 -12.33 -27.61 -9.30
CA PHE A 630 -13.61 -27.27 -9.91
C PHE A 630 -13.62 -27.67 -11.38
N ILE A 631 -14.06 -28.89 -11.64
CA ILE A 631 -14.36 -29.38 -12.98
C ILE A 631 -15.84 -29.15 -13.25
N ALA A 632 -16.18 -28.64 -14.44
CA ALA A 632 -17.54 -28.27 -14.82
C ALA A 632 -18.59 -29.41 -14.69
N SER A 633 -18.18 -30.66 -14.43
CA SER A 633 -19.03 -31.86 -14.39
C SER A 633 -19.47 -32.37 -13.01
N GLN A 634 -19.02 -31.83 -11.86
CA GLN A 634 -19.38 -32.40 -10.54
C GLN A 634 -20.18 -31.46 -9.61
N GLN A 635 -21.16 -32.04 -8.93
CA GLN A 635 -22.21 -31.37 -8.14
C GLN A 635 -21.97 -31.43 -6.62
N SER A 636 -20.87 -32.03 -6.17
CA SER A 636 -20.63 -32.38 -4.77
C SER A 636 -19.39 -31.69 -4.19
N MET A 637 -19.50 -30.43 -3.78
CA MET A 637 -18.50 -29.77 -2.92
C MET A 637 -19.10 -28.52 -2.28
N GLN A 638 -19.58 -28.57 -1.03
CA GLN A 638 -20.20 -27.39 -0.39
C GLN A 638 -19.21 -26.51 0.40
N ILE A 639 -18.15 -27.08 1.01
CA ILE A 639 -17.23 -26.32 1.89
C ILE A 639 -16.13 -25.60 1.08
N GLU A 640 -15.44 -26.30 0.18
CA GLU A 640 -14.43 -25.69 -0.72
C GLU A 640 -15.03 -24.59 -1.61
N THR A 641 -16.32 -24.72 -1.94
CA THR A 641 -17.06 -23.73 -2.72
C THR A 641 -17.11 -22.36 -2.04
N LYS A 642 -17.18 -22.26 -0.69
CA LYS A 642 -17.26 -20.94 -0.04
C LYS A 642 -15.95 -20.17 -0.13
N GLU A 643 -14.82 -20.84 0.06
CA GLU A 643 -13.51 -20.22 -0.06
C GLU A 643 -13.23 -19.82 -1.50
N LEU A 644 -13.48 -20.73 -2.46
CA LEU A 644 -13.38 -20.45 -3.88
C LEU A 644 -14.26 -19.25 -4.28
N ILE A 645 -15.53 -19.20 -3.87
CA ILE A 645 -16.43 -18.07 -4.16
C ILE A 645 -15.88 -16.77 -3.59
N ASN A 646 -15.34 -16.78 -2.37
CA ASN A 646 -14.75 -15.59 -1.76
C ASN A 646 -13.53 -15.10 -2.55
N GLU A 647 -12.65 -16.01 -2.99
CA GLU A 647 -11.48 -15.68 -3.80
C GLU A 647 -11.85 -15.14 -5.17
N LEU A 648 -12.77 -15.81 -5.88
CA LEU A 648 -13.28 -15.36 -7.17
C LEU A 648 -14.01 -14.01 -7.07
N SER A 649 -14.78 -13.81 -6.00
CA SER A 649 -15.46 -12.54 -5.75
C SER A 649 -14.47 -11.41 -5.48
N GLN A 650 -13.41 -11.68 -4.71
CA GLN A 650 -12.35 -10.71 -4.45
C GLN A 650 -11.64 -10.31 -5.75
N GLU A 651 -11.28 -11.28 -6.59
CA GLU A 651 -10.64 -11.04 -7.89
C GLU A 651 -11.55 -10.24 -8.83
N TYR A 652 -12.83 -10.60 -8.90
CA TYR A 652 -13.81 -9.89 -9.71
C TYR A 652 -14.02 -8.44 -9.25
N GLU A 653 -14.05 -8.20 -7.94
CA GLU A 653 -14.18 -6.86 -7.38
C GLU A 653 -12.96 -6.00 -7.69
N ASN A 654 -11.74 -6.54 -7.60
CA ASN A 654 -10.52 -5.85 -8.02
C ASN A 654 -10.58 -5.44 -9.50
N TYR A 655 -10.97 -6.37 -10.37
CA TYR A 655 -11.19 -6.08 -11.80
C TYR A 655 -12.27 -5.01 -12.02
N ARG A 656 -13.39 -5.07 -11.28
CA ARG A 656 -14.50 -4.12 -11.42
C ARG A 656 -14.09 -2.70 -11.01
N LEU A 657 -13.30 -2.57 -9.95
CA LEU A 657 -12.83 -1.28 -9.46
C LEU A 657 -12.00 -0.55 -10.52
N GLY A 658 -11.04 -1.23 -11.16
CA GLY A 658 -10.22 -0.61 -12.21
C GLY A 658 -11.00 -0.26 -13.47
N LYS A 659 -12.04 -1.04 -13.81
CA LYS A 659 -12.86 -0.78 -15.00
C LYS A 659 -13.68 0.52 -14.93
N ARG A 660 -14.12 0.95 -13.74
CA ARG A 660 -15.04 2.10 -13.58
C ARG A 660 -14.48 3.43 -14.10
N GLN A 661 -13.16 3.59 -14.12
CA GLN A 661 -12.51 4.79 -14.66
C GLN A 661 -12.38 4.74 -16.19
N ALA A 662 -12.02 3.59 -16.77
CA ALA A 662 -11.85 3.44 -18.22
C ALA A 662 -13.12 3.67 -19.05
N SER A 663 -14.29 3.72 -18.39
CA SER A 663 -15.58 4.03 -19.03
C SER A 663 -15.94 5.53 -19.09
N PHE A 664 -15.10 6.41 -18.52
CA PHE A 664 -15.25 7.86 -18.63
C PHE A 664 -14.10 8.41 -19.48
N PRO A 665 -14.35 8.84 -20.73
CA PRO A 665 -13.35 9.52 -21.55
C PRO A 665 -13.04 10.91 -21.02
#